data_AF-A0A2N2JPJ6-F1
#
_entry.id   AF-A0A2N2JPJ6-F1
#
_cell.length_a   1.000
_cell.length_b   1.000
_cell.length_c   1.000
_cell.angle_alpha   90.00
_cell.angle_beta   90.00
_cell.angle_gamma   90.00
#
_symmetry.space_group_name_H-M   'P 1'
#
loop_
_entity.id
_entity.type
_entity.pdbx_description
1 polymer ?
#
loop_
_entity_poly.entity_id
_entity_poly.type
_entity_poly.pdbx_seq_one_letter_code
_entity_poly.pdbx_strand_id
1 'polypeptide(L)'
;MSFGACGDDGGGTDTTGGDTLVADTSGDAVDDTAAADSLITDSSVTDSLVGDTGGDTLTGDTSVTDTSQPPPTGCEDPIPTPASGVCSVTAGSTDALLIRGDIVMPTGIQERGSVLIVNGFITCSGCDCPTEAAAQGATVIACPHGVIAPGFINAHDHITYTQMSPVAHGTTRYNHRHEWRTGANGKPKLSSKSNTNSLGDAWGEARQVMGGATSLFGSGSERGFLRNLDKPNALERISHLDATYDTFPLGDSGGTIVSSGCSNYNLPGVGETQGTAAYAPHVAEGVIGGARNEYVCMSGQDSGGVDVLGENSAYIHSVGLTSADIALMAGEGGSLIWSPRSNTDLYGFTASAPIFDRLGARIALGTDWTASGSVTMGRELRCAEEWNVYWNNYFSDKQLVDMATYGAADALGFGDIIGSLTAGKAADITIWDGTTNTGYRAILDGNVDDVLLVLRGGTPLTYGGNTYFRRGTPLYGEPALVDALSDRPLDWSKYDHVLWPSAASLPAPCEEVDVCGATKKLCVAEQLETTVSGGSALTTTSLAQFRADLEPTSYGLFFCDTPTNEPSCVPARPGEFTGAMVAGDMDGDGVADADDDCPSYFNPPRPMDGTSQPDVDGDGVGDVCDPCPFDANTTACTSVDPDDIDGDGYLNPNDNCPAIPNEDQADGDEDGVGDLCDKCPEDPNPNGAPCPASIYDVKKRVTAIGDAVSIKGVVVTALASNAYTVQLPASDLKYDGAAYSALYVFNGSDPKPAIGDKVDVSGVVSDYFGEVELTSSSWTIVTSGVGAPAPLVVTPAEVAVGGANADAYEALLVKVQNVSVLNIAPTGQTGETVAGEFLVTGDLSVDDQIFLVSPFPVVGQTYTAITGVLRFTWNRNKLLPRSAADFVEGTPILLAAEPAQSWIYQGQSSAMTTPPLNVVLTGEALAAMTVGVTSGNTSALTVVGGGVNFVIGDRTKPVLLNALAANADVTLTATLDDVTVTAHVTVLAAAHVPTPASVVPASSVVTHGDAATFTVTLDTPAPPAGLTVGLAATGPHTTVPASLAFAAGEMVKTVDVGTPSDGVGTLTLTATTSAGSANGSVEVSDAPPRATVIWCFENAAGTFITTPTVDQDSLAASTFVYGSGVANQANVSGNSASTVRPAECTAATSKAATGTGWPTGTARGENNYYGFILDVGPGVYHLSFEVLRSGTGPTSFEVVSTVDGMLKSWTIGDVSTWSVFDQDVTLTGGPDQIRFYAYASEGTAGTLRIDNFALRPAN
;
A
#
# COMPACT_ATOMS: atom_id res chain seq x y z
N MET A 1 -33.57 -76.12 16.10
CA MET A 1 -34.69 -76.99 16.54
C MET A 1 -35.42 -76.27 17.67
N SER A 2 -36.66 -76.66 18.01
CA SER A 2 -37.51 -76.10 19.11
C SER A 2 -36.79 -75.87 20.45
N PHE A 3 -37.22 -75.00 21.39
CA PHE A 3 -38.41 -74.12 21.57
C PHE A 3 -37.93 -72.65 21.88
N GLY A 4 -38.66 -71.62 22.35
CA GLY A 4 -40.01 -71.43 22.94
C GLY A 4 -40.07 -71.62 24.47
N ALA A 5 -40.73 -70.81 25.31
CA ALA A 5 -41.53 -69.58 25.11
C ALA A 5 -41.51 -68.71 26.42
N CYS A 6 -42.31 -67.63 26.49
CA CYS A 6 -42.21 -66.49 27.44
C CYS A 6 -42.89 -66.64 28.83
N GLY A 7 -42.64 -65.64 29.70
CA GLY A 7 -43.45 -65.21 30.87
C GLY A 7 -42.68 -65.11 32.20
N ASP A 8 -43.04 -64.29 33.21
CA ASP A 8 -43.93 -63.11 33.33
C ASP A 8 -43.70 -62.46 34.74
N ASP A 9 -43.76 -61.12 34.83
CA ASP A 9 -44.11 -60.19 35.95
C ASP A 9 -43.82 -60.41 37.47
N GLY A 10 -43.42 -59.29 38.12
CA GLY A 10 -43.74 -58.92 39.53
C GLY A 10 -42.54 -58.69 40.49
N GLY A 11 -42.52 -57.70 41.41
CA GLY A 11 -43.41 -56.55 41.64
C GLY A 11 -43.46 -56.02 43.12
N GLY A 12 -43.15 -54.73 43.36
CA GLY A 12 -43.34 -54.01 44.67
C GLY A 12 -42.26 -54.26 45.76
N THR A 13 -42.12 -53.48 46.85
CA THR A 13 -42.95 -52.40 47.45
C THR A 13 -42.18 -51.47 48.46
N ASP A 14 -42.39 -50.15 48.34
CA ASP A 14 -42.88 -49.17 49.37
C ASP A 14 -42.10 -48.63 50.62
N THR A 15 -42.20 -47.30 50.80
CA THR A 15 -42.04 -46.37 51.98
C THR A 15 -40.81 -46.28 52.92
N THR A 16 -40.23 -45.06 53.02
CA THR A 16 -40.17 -44.09 54.17
C THR A 16 -38.94 -43.15 53.97
N GLY A 17 -38.89 -41.84 54.26
CA GLY A 17 -39.73 -40.83 54.96
C GLY A 17 -38.86 -40.04 55.97
N GLY A 18 -38.83 -38.70 56.10
CA GLY A 18 -39.52 -37.56 55.43
C GLY A 18 -39.03 -36.20 56.01
N ASP A 19 -39.78 -35.10 55.82
CA ASP A 19 -39.57 -33.72 56.34
C ASP A 19 -38.32 -32.92 55.81
N THR A 20 -38.31 -31.58 55.66
CA THR A 20 -39.29 -30.50 55.95
C THR A 20 -39.01 -29.21 55.12
N LEU A 21 -40.06 -28.49 54.66
CA LEU A 21 -40.18 -27.00 54.48
C LEU A 21 -39.21 -26.26 53.50
N VAL A 22 -39.47 -25.09 52.88
CA VAL A 22 -40.65 -24.23 52.50
C VAL A 22 -40.12 -23.24 51.42
N ALA A 23 -40.74 -23.06 50.24
CA ALA A 23 -41.66 -21.98 49.81
C ALA A 23 -41.14 -20.50 49.99
N ASP A 24 -41.54 -19.48 49.21
CA ASP A 24 -42.66 -19.33 48.25
C ASP A 24 -42.49 -18.07 47.35
N THR A 25 -43.25 -17.98 46.23
CA THR A 25 -43.60 -16.74 45.45
C THR A 25 -42.48 -15.87 44.83
N SER A 26 -42.66 -15.06 43.77
CA SER A 26 -43.83 -14.63 42.95
C SER A 26 -43.32 -14.20 41.54
N GLY A 27 -44.09 -14.13 40.46
CA GLY A 27 -45.53 -14.36 40.31
C GLY A 27 -46.38 -13.07 40.23
N ASP A 28 -46.47 -12.45 39.05
CA ASP A 28 -47.54 -11.48 38.70
C ASP A 28 -47.85 -11.55 37.20
N ALA A 29 -49.04 -11.13 36.76
CA ALA A 29 -49.57 -11.39 35.39
C ALA A 29 -50.71 -10.42 34.97
N VAL A 30 -51.14 -10.52 33.68
CA VAL A 30 -52.30 -9.83 33.01
C VAL A 30 -52.23 -8.27 33.03
N ASP A 31 -53.06 -7.45 32.36
CA ASP A 31 -54.38 -7.56 31.68
C ASP A 31 -54.51 -6.37 30.66
N ASP A 32 -55.08 -6.40 29.44
CA ASP A 32 -55.40 -7.38 28.38
C ASP A 32 -55.79 -6.57 27.09
N THR A 33 -56.03 -7.21 25.91
CA THR A 33 -56.77 -6.71 24.71
C THR A 33 -56.09 -5.67 23.77
N ALA A 34 -56.43 -5.51 22.46
CA ALA A 34 -57.15 -6.28 21.41
C ALA A 34 -57.17 -5.47 20.07
N ALA A 35 -57.49 -5.96 18.86
CA ALA A 35 -57.51 -7.30 18.21
C ALA A 35 -57.98 -7.16 16.72
N ALA A 36 -58.15 -8.30 16.03
CA ALA A 36 -58.67 -8.54 14.65
C ALA A 36 -57.65 -8.33 13.50
N ASP A 37 -57.66 -9.13 12.42
CA ASP A 37 -58.60 -10.18 11.93
C ASP A 37 -57.76 -11.29 11.25
N SER A 38 -57.77 -12.58 11.65
CA SER A 38 -58.67 -13.68 11.21
C SER A 38 -58.87 -13.79 9.67
N LEU A 39 -58.88 -14.96 9.01
CA LEU A 39 -58.95 -16.40 9.40
C LEU A 39 -58.33 -17.26 8.25
N ILE A 40 -57.79 -18.47 8.46
CA ILE A 40 -58.40 -19.83 8.29
C ILE A 40 -57.34 -20.91 8.65
N THR A 41 -57.77 -22.15 8.94
CA THR A 41 -56.97 -23.33 9.38
C THR A 41 -56.64 -24.37 8.28
N ASP A 42 -55.53 -25.11 8.41
CA ASP A 42 -55.53 -26.58 8.68
C ASP A 42 -54.16 -27.02 9.25
N SER A 43 -53.86 -28.32 9.34
CA SER A 43 -53.05 -28.89 10.43
C SER A 43 -52.15 -30.10 10.10
N SER A 44 -51.16 -30.30 10.97
CA SER A 44 -50.32 -31.50 11.17
C SER A 44 -49.43 -32.01 10.03
N VAL A 45 -48.11 -31.92 10.28
CA VAL A 45 -47.14 -32.97 9.95
C VAL A 45 -46.40 -33.31 11.24
N THR A 46 -46.19 -34.60 11.52
CA THR A 46 -45.39 -35.07 12.65
C THR A 46 -44.33 -36.04 12.16
N ASP A 47 -43.09 -35.76 12.52
CA ASP A 47 -42.01 -36.71 12.85
C ASP A 47 -42.14 -38.17 12.38
N SER A 48 -41.17 -38.62 11.58
CA SER A 48 -40.54 -39.94 11.70
C SER A 48 -39.24 -39.98 10.88
N LEU A 49 -38.13 -39.53 11.46
CA LEU A 49 -36.79 -39.89 10.95
C LEU A 49 -36.40 -41.29 11.47
N VAL A 50 -36.16 -42.23 10.55
CA VAL A 50 -35.55 -43.53 10.83
C VAL A 50 -34.65 -43.88 9.65
N GLY A 51 -33.35 -44.06 9.90
CA GLY A 51 -32.37 -44.42 8.86
C GLY A 51 -32.46 -45.88 8.42
N ASP A 52 -31.78 -46.21 7.32
CA ASP A 52 -31.61 -47.59 6.85
C ASP A 52 -30.15 -47.86 6.47
N THR A 53 -29.54 -48.85 7.12
CA THR A 53 -28.16 -49.29 6.89
C THR A 53 -28.17 -50.50 5.96
N GLY A 54 -27.63 -50.39 4.74
CA GLY A 54 -27.73 -51.49 3.78
C GLY A 54 -26.68 -51.49 2.67
N GLY A 55 -25.60 -52.24 2.87
CA GLY A 55 -24.80 -52.79 1.78
C GLY A 55 -25.13 -54.27 1.54
N ASP A 56 -25.41 -54.66 0.30
CA ASP A 56 -25.20 -56.04 -0.16
C ASP A 56 -24.89 -56.07 -1.68
N THR A 57 -24.40 -57.23 -2.10
CA THR A 57 -23.72 -57.55 -3.34
C THR A 57 -24.65 -57.86 -4.52
N LEU A 58 -24.06 -57.87 -5.71
CA LEU A 58 -24.70 -58.17 -6.99
C LEU A 58 -25.37 -59.56 -7.02
N THR A 59 -26.63 -59.66 -7.47
CA THR A 59 -27.08 -60.70 -8.43
C THR A 59 -28.49 -60.44 -8.99
N GLY A 60 -28.70 -60.76 -10.28
CA GLY A 60 -30.01 -61.19 -10.81
C GLY A 60 -30.76 -60.20 -11.71
N ASP A 61 -30.65 -60.40 -13.03
CA ASP A 61 -31.57 -59.82 -14.03
C ASP A 61 -33.01 -60.32 -13.84
N THR A 62 -33.98 -59.40 -13.79
CA THR A 62 -35.23 -59.58 -14.55
C THR A 62 -35.90 -58.24 -14.87
N SER A 63 -36.10 -57.97 -16.16
CA SER A 63 -36.71 -56.72 -16.65
C SER A 63 -38.14 -56.42 -16.13
N VAL A 64 -38.32 -55.21 -15.59
CA VAL A 64 -39.59 -54.48 -15.54
C VAL A 64 -39.33 -53.06 -16.06
N THR A 65 -40.09 -52.62 -17.07
CA THR A 65 -40.00 -51.25 -17.58
C THR A 65 -40.90 -50.34 -16.77
N ASP A 66 -40.34 -49.62 -15.80
CA ASP A 66 -40.97 -48.41 -15.28
C ASP A 66 -40.56 -47.19 -16.12
N THR A 67 -41.43 -46.19 -16.23
CA THR A 67 -41.28 -45.04 -17.14
C THR A 67 -41.45 -43.71 -16.42
N SER A 68 -40.99 -43.62 -15.17
CA SER A 68 -40.71 -42.36 -14.46
C SER A 68 -39.20 -42.24 -14.22
N GLN A 69 -38.47 -41.76 -15.23
CA GLN A 69 -37.16 -41.17 -14.99
C GLN A 69 -37.34 -39.89 -14.14
N PRO A 70 -36.40 -39.55 -13.24
CA PRO A 70 -36.30 -38.18 -12.72
C PRO A 70 -36.08 -37.20 -13.91
N PRO A 71 -36.34 -35.89 -13.72
CA PRO A 71 -35.95 -34.90 -14.74
C PRO A 71 -34.44 -34.97 -15.01
N PRO A 72 -33.99 -34.70 -16.25
CA PRO A 72 -32.57 -34.75 -16.57
C PRO A 72 -31.81 -33.70 -15.76
N THR A 73 -30.70 -34.13 -15.15
CA THR A 73 -29.79 -33.36 -14.28
C THR A 73 -29.01 -32.23 -14.98
N GLY A 74 -29.35 -31.92 -16.23
CA GLY A 74 -28.62 -30.96 -17.04
C GLY A 74 -29.47 -30.17 -18.01
N CYS A 75 -29.01 -28.95 -18.27
CA CYS A 75 -29.72 -27.90 -19.01
C CYS A 75 -30.34 -28.37 -20.34
N GLU A 76 -31.51 -27.82 -20.68
CA GLU A 76 -32.26 -28.21 -21.89
C GLU A 76 -31.60 -27.75 -23.20
N ASP A 77 -30.80 -26.67 -23.19
CA ASP A 77 -30.16 -26.14 -24.39
C ASP A 77 -28.90 -26.93 -24.78
N PRO A 78 -28.89 -27.65 -25.92
CA PRO A 78 -27.80 -28.56 -26.26
C PRO A 78 -26.53 -27.82 -26.72
N ILE A 79 -25.40 -28.16 -26.10
CA ILE A 79 -24.08 -27.64 -26.49
C ILE A 79 -23.70 -28.23 -27.87
N PRO A 80 -23.33 -27.41 -28.87
CA PRO A 80 -22.96 -27.90 -30.20
C PRO A 80 -21.74 -28.82 -30.20
N THR A 81 -21.81 -29.92 -30.95
CA THR A 81 -20.65 -30.82 -31.16
C THR A 81 -19.56 -30.12 -31.97
N PRO A 82 -18.29 -30.09 -31.50
CA PRO A 82 -17.18 -29.51 -32.26
C PRO A 82 -16.90 -30.29 -33.55
N ALA A 83 -16.35 -29.61 -34.55
CA ALA A 83 -15.96 -30.24 -35.83
C ALA A 83 -14.69 -31.10 -35.72
N SER A 84 -13.87 -30.86 -34.68
CA SER A 84 -12.62 -31.56 -34.36
C SER A 84 -12.17 -31.14 -32.95
N GLY A 85 -11.58 -32.06 -32.18
CA GLY A 85 -11.21 -31.82 -30.77
C GLY A 85 -12.41 -31.87 -29.82
N VAL A 86 -12.19 -31.58 -28.55
CA VAL A 86 -13.20 -31.65 -27.47
C VAL A 86 -14.03 -30.37 -27.37
N CYS A 87 -13.45 -29.24 -27.76
CA CYS A 87 -14.05 -27.91 -27.70
C CYS A 87 -14.07 -27.24 -29.07
N SER A 88 -14.97 -26.26 -29.24
CA SER A 88 -14.98 -25.34 -30.37
C SER A 88 -15.14 -23.90 -29.90
N VAL A 89 -14.60 -22.93 -30.64
CA VAL A 89 -14.75 -21.50 -30.32
C VAL A 89 -15.49 -20.77 -31.43
N THR A 90 -16.48 -19.97 -31.05
CA THR A 90 -17.14 -18.99 -31.91
C THR A 90 -16.73 -17.59 -31.45
N ALA A 91 -15.96 -16.88 -32.26
CA ALA A 91 -15.48 -15.54 -31.94
C ALA A 91 -16.65 -14.53 -31.84
N GLY A 92 -16.73 -13.82 -30.72
CA GLY A 92 -17.77 -12.83 -30.45
C GLY A 92 -17.48 -11.44 -31.02
N SER A 93 -18.42 -10.52 -30.77
CA SER A 93 -18.33 -9.08 -31.05
C SER A 93 -18.14 -8.21 -29.79
N THR A 94 -18.44 -8.73 -28.59
CA THR A 94 -18.21 -8.05 -27.30
C THR A 94 -16.98 -8.62 -26.60
N ASP A 95 -16.52 -8.01 -25.51
CA ASP A 95 -15.47 -8.53 -24.64
C ASP A 95 -16.00 -9.45 -23.51
N ALA A 96 -17.21 -9.98 -23.65
CA ALA A 96 -17.69 -11.08 -22.81
C ALA A 96 -17.20 -12.44 -23.35
N LEU A 97 -17.12 -13.43 -22.46
CA LEU A 97 -16.76 -14.82 -22.75
C LEU A 97 -17.80 -15.75 -22.10
N LEU A 98 -18.44 -16.61 -22.89
CA LEU A 98 -19.37 -17.64 -22.44
C LEU A 98 -18.72 -19.01 -22.65
N ILE A 99 -18.42 -19.71 -21.56
CA ILE A 99 -17.88 -21.08 -21.60
C ILE A 99 -19.04 -22.05 -21.34
N ARG A 100 -19.16 -23.13 -22.13
CA ARG A 100 -20.25 -24.11 -22.05
C ARG A 100 -19.70 -25.53 -21.99
N GLY A 101 -20.17 -26.32 -21.02
CA GLY A 101 -19.74 -27.69 -20.74
C GLY A 101 -20.48 -28.22 -19.52
N ASP A 102 -19.95 -29.24 -18.86
CA ASP A 102 -20.42 -29.64 -17.54
C ASP A 102 -19.65 -28.80 -16.51
N ILE A 103 -20.35 -28.04 -15.65
CA ILE A 103 -19.72 -27.04 -14.76
C ILE A 103 -19.73 -27.53 -13.30
N VAL A 104 -18.61 -27.34 -12.59
CA VAL A 104 -18.50 -27.66 -11.15
C VAL A 104 -19.00 -26.47 -10.33
N MET A 105 -20.18 -26.60 -9.74
CA MET A 105 -20.77 -25.65 -8.80
C MET A 105 -20.50 -26.09 -7.35
N PRO A 106 -20.61 -25.19 -6.35
CA PRO A 106 -20.57 -25.58 -4.93
C PRO A 106 -21.59 -26.69 -4.60
N THR A 107 -22.77 -26.65 -5.22
CA THR A 107 -23.85 -27.64 -5.05
C THR A 107 -23.67 -28.93 -5.86
N GLY A 108 -22.53 -29.13 -6.52
CA GLY A 108 -22.25 -30.30 -7.37
C GLY A 108 -22.10 -29.97 -8.86
N ILE A 109 -22.14 -30.99 -9.71
CA ILE A 109 -21.96 -30.82 -11.16
C ILE A 109 -23.28 -30.47 -11.83
N GLN A 110 -23.31 -29.32 -12.51
CA GLN A 110 -24.38 -28.93 -13.41
C GLN A 110 -24.04 -29.37 -14.85
N GLU A 111 -24.62 -30.49 -15.28
CA GLU A 111 -24.55 -30.98 -16.66
C GLU A 111 -25.01 -29.90 -17.66
N ARG A 112 -24.32 -29.76 -18.80
CA ARG A 112 -24.62 -28.81 -19.90
C ARG A 112 -24.75 -27.34 -19.47
N GLY A 113 -24.21 -26.99 -18.31
CA GLY A 113 -24.17 -25.64 -17.78
C GLY A 113 -23.38 -24.65 -18.63
N SER A 114 -23.33 -23.41 -18.18
CA SER A 114 -22.54 -22.35 -18.80
C SER A 114 -22.04 -21.36 -17.75
N VAL A 115 -20.84 -20.80 -17.98
CA VAL A 115 -20.22 -19.74 -17.18
C VAL A 115 -20.08 -18.50 -18.06
N LEU A 116 -20.61 -17.36 -17.62
CA LEU A 116 -20.52 -16.07 -18.32
C LEU A 116 -19.54 -15.14 -17.59
N ILE A 117 -18.50 -14.75 -18.30
CA ILE A 117 -17.40 -13.93 -17.82
C ILE A 117 -17.45 -12.56 -18.50
N VAL A 118 -17.40 -11.50 -17.70
CA VAL A 118 -17.34 -10.11 -18.15
C VAL A 118 -16.23 -9.41 -17.39
N ASN A 119 -15.35 -8.68 -18.09
CA ASN A 119 -14.20 -7.99 -17.48
C ASN A 119 -13.28 -8.90 -16.61
N GLY A 120 -13.26 -10.21 -16.89
CA GLY A 120 -12.45 -11.18 -16.15
C GLY A 120 -13.06 -11.65 -14.82
N PHE A 121 -14.31 -11.29 -14.53
CA PHE A 121 -15.08 -11.78 -13.38
C PHE A 121 -16.27 -12.62 -13.87
N ILE A 122 -16.67 -13.60 -13.06
CA ILE A 122 -17.86 -14.42 -13.30
C ILE A 122 -19.09 -13.57 -13.01
N THR A 123 -20.08 -13.61 -13.90
CA THR A 123 -21.34 -12.84 -13.79
C THR A 123 -22.59 -13.71 -13.78
N CYS A 124 -22.48 -14.95 -14.25
CA CYS A 124 -23.50 -15.99 -14.13
C CYS A 124 -22.84 -17.35 -14.29
N SER A 125 -23.31 -18.34 -13.51
CA SER A 125 -23.01 -19.76 -13.70
C SER A 125 -24.29 -20.57 -13.56
N GLY A 126 -24.58 -21.46 -14.52
CA GLY A 126 -25.80 -22.27 -14.54
C GLY A 126 -26.40 -22.41 -15.94
N CYS A 127 -27.68 -22.77 -16.01
CA CYS A 127 -28.37 -23.02 -17.28
C CYS A 127 -28.78 -21.74 -18.05
N ASP A 128 -29.15 -20.67 -17.35
CA ASP A 128 -29.76 -19.49 -17.97
C ASP A 128 -28.75 -18.46 -18.48
N CYS A 129 -27.47 -18.61 -18.19
CA CYS A 129 -26.40 -17.69 -18.59
C CYS A 129 -26.27 -17.42 -20.12
N PRO A 130 -26.64 -18.34 -21.04
CA PRO A 130 -26.72 -18.02 -22.47
C PRO A 130 -27.85 -17.05 -22.84
N THR A 131 -28.83 -16.82 -21.95
CA THR A 131 -29.95 -15.89 -22.16
C THR A 131 -29.61 -14.45 -21.73
N GLU A 132 -28.55 -14.29 -20.93
CA GLU A 132 -28.16 -13.02 -20.33
C GLU A 132 -27.88 -11.91 -21.35
N ALA A 133 -28.14 -10.67 -20.95
CA ALA A 133 -27.93 -9.52 -21.83
C ALA A 133 -26.45 -9.36 -22.23
N ALA A 134 -25.53 -9.69 -21.32
CA ALA A 134 -24.08 -9.64 -21.56
C ALA A 134 -23.55 -10.82 -22.40
N ALA A 135 -24.28 -11.94 -22.48
CA ALA A 135 -23.92 -13.06 -23.35
C ALA A 135 -24.13 -12.75 -24.85
N GLN A 136 -24.93 -11.72 -25.17
CA GLN A 136 -25.26 -11.37 -26.55
C GLN A 136 -24.04 -10.85 -27.31
N GLY A 137 -23.49 -11.70 -28.18
CA GLY A 137 -22.26 -11.41 -28.92
C GLY A 137 -20.97 -11.66 -28.12
N ALA A 138 -21.03 -12.37 -26.98
CA ALA A 138 -19.86 -12.92 -26.32
C ALA A 138 -19.06 -13.85 -27.25
N THR A 139 -17.77 -14.03 -26.99
CA THR A 139 -17.05 -15.20 -27.53
C THR A 139 -17.58 -16.44 -26.84
N VAL A 140 -17.92 -17.50 -27.58
CA VAL A 140 -18.44 -18.74 -27.02
C VAL A 140 -17.41 -19.85 -27.15
N ILE A 141 -16.99 -20.44 -26.02
CA ILE A 141 -16.27 -21.71 -25.97
C ILE A 141 -17.30 -22.80 -25.67
N ALA A 142 -17.44 -23.78 -26.57
CA ALA A 142 -18.41 -24.87 -26.46
C ALA A 142 -17.67 -26.22 -26.40
N CYS A 143 -17.68 -26.83 -25.22
CA CYS A 143 -17.05 -28.09 -24.87
C CYS A 143 -18.12 -29.08 -24.38
N PRO A 144 -18.88 -29.76 -25.27
CA PRO A 144 -20.00 -30.63 -24.88
C PRO A 144 -19.61 -31.88 -24.07
N HIS A 145 -18.31 -32.14 -23.93
CA HIS A 145 -17.72 -33.15 -23.06
C HIS A 145 -16.56 -32.56 -22.24
N GLY A 146 -16.50 -31.24 -22.03
CA GLY A 146 -15.48 -30.61 -21.20
C GLY A 146 -16.02 -30.37 -19.79
N VAL A 147 -15.25 -30.74 -18.77
CA VAL A 147 -15.56 -30.41 -17.38
C VAL A 147 -14.89 -29.08 -17.04
N ILE A 148 -15.69 -28.09 -16.67
CA ILE A 148 -15.26 -26.73 -16.37
C ILE A 148 -15.26 -26.59 -14.85
N ALA A 149 -14.08 -26.39 -14.27
CA ALA A 149 -13.86 -26.29 -12.84
C ALA A 149 -13.18 -24.95 -12.48
N PRO A 150 -13.20 -24.53 -11.20
CA PRO A 150 -12.26 -23.53 -10.72
C PRO A 150 -10.82 -23.96 -11.02
N GLY A 151 -9.92 -23.00 -11.22
CA GLY A 151 -8.48 -23.28 -11.30
C GLY A 151 -7.97 -23.85 -9.96
N PHE A 152 -7.02 -24.80 -9.99
CA PHE A 152 -6.44 -25.29 -8.75
C PHE A 152 -5.68 -24.17 -8.01
N ILE A 153 -5.75 -24.22 -6.69
CA ILE A 153 -4.96 -23.40 -5.78
C ILE A 153 -4.00 -24.34 -5.08
N ASN A 154 -2.69 -24.14 -5.27
CA ASN A 154 -1.70 -24.88 -4.48
C ASN A 154 -1.55 -24.20 -3.12
N ALA A 155 -2.21 -24.73 -2.09
CA ALA A 155 -2.25 -24.10 -0.78
C ALA A 155 -0.91 -24.17 -0.02
N HIS A 156 0.06 -24.95 -0.50
CA HIS A 156 1.44 -24.89 -0.01
C HIS A 156 2.46 -25.48 -1.02
N ASP A 157 3.39 -24.65 -1.49
CA ASP A 157 4.61 -25.06 -2.23
C ASP A 157 5.87 -24.48 -1.55
N HIS A 158 7.05 -24.97 -1.93
CA HIS A 158 8.28 -24.19 -1.83
C HIS A 158 8.81 -23.94 -3.25
N ILE A 159 8.23 -22.95 -3.95
CA ILE A 159 8.51 -22.70 -5.37
C ILE A 159 10.02 -22.55 -5.65
N THR A 160 10.74 -21.95 -4.69
CA THR A 160 12.21 -21.78 -4.66
C THR A 160 13.02 -23.07 -4.67
N TYR A 161 12.42 -24.25 -4.61
CA TYR A 161 13.12 -25.55 -4.72
C TYR A 161 12.66 -26.39 -5.93
N THR A 162 11.62 -25.97 -6.66
CA THR A 162 10.94 -26.77 -7.71
C THR A 162 11.80 -27.25 -8.88
N GLN A 163 13.00 -26.71 -9.07
CA GLN A 163 13.96 -27.24 -10.06
C GLN A 163 14.67 -28.51 -9.60
N MET A 164 14.60 -28.91 -8.33
CA MET A 164 15.17 -30.19 -7.89
C MET A 164 14.23 -31.35 -8.23
N SER A 165 14.81 -32.51 -8.54
CA SER A 165 14.05 -33.75 -8.64
C SER A 165 13.90 -34.40 -7.25
N PRO A 166 12.86 -35.22 -7.04
CA PRO A 166 12.69 -36.02 -5.83
C PRO A 166 13.95 -36.74 -5.38
N VAL A 167 14.20 -36.72 -4.07
CA VAL A 167 15.44 -37.22 -3.47
C VAL A 167 15.18 -38.61 -2.89
N ALA A 168 15.79 -39.65 -3.44
CA ALA A 168 15.56 -41.02 -2.97
C ALA A 168 16.01 -41.24 -1.50
N HIS A 169 15.06 -41.28 -0.56
CA HIS A 169 15.30 -41.53 0.87
C HIS A 169 15.53 -43.02 1.20
N GLY A 170 15.09 -43.92 0.33
CA GLY A 170 15.21 -45.37 0.48
C GLY A 170 14.32 -45.90 1.60
N THR A 171 14.91 -46.58 2.59
CA THR A 171 14.18 -47.05 3.79
C THR A 171 14.34 -46.10 4.98
N THR A 172 14.77 -44.86 4.76
CA THR A 172 14.98 -43.87 5.83
C THR A 172 13.67 -43.15 6.10
N ARG A 173 13.13 -43.31 7.31
CA ARG A 173 12.02 -42.49 7.81
C ARG A 173 12.49 -41.55 8.91
N TYR A 174 11.95 -40.34 8.88
CA TYR A 174 12.14 -39.29 9.87
C TYR A 174 11.00 -39.34 10.89
N ASN A 175 11.19 -38.62 11.98
CA ASN A 175 10.21 -38.48 13.05
C ASN A 175 9.80 -37.02 13.28
N HIS A 176 10.56 -36.05 12.74
CA HIS A 176 10.35 -34.61 12.91
C HIS A 176 11.11 -33.83 11.83
N ARG A 177 10.55 -32.73 11.34
CA ARG A 177 11.13 -31.86 10.30
C ARG A 177 12.63 -31.57 10.37
N HIS A 178 13.13 -31.29 11.57
CA HIS A 178 14.54 -30.94 11.75
C HIS A 178 15.50 -32.14 11.58
N GLU A 179 15.02 -33.39 11.68
CA GLU A 179 15.85 -34.57 11.41
C GLU A 179 16.32 -34.59 9.95
N TRP A 180 15.42 -34.35 8.98
CA TRP A 180 15.77 -34.27 7.56
C TRP A 180 16.42 -32.92 7.21
N ARG A 181 15.96 -31.82 7.83
CA ARG A 181 16.41 -30.45 7.49
C ARG A 181 17.81 -30.12 8.02
N THR A 182 18.18 -30.58 9.22
CA THR A 182 19.49 -30.25 9.84
C THR A 182 20.37 -31.47 10.13
N GLY A 183 19.80 -32.68 10.12
CA GLY A 183 20.47 -33.89 10.61
C GLY A 183 20.30 -34.08 12.13
N ALA A 184 19.24 -33.51 12.72
CA ALA A 184 18.89 -33.70 14.12
C ALA A 184 18.73 -35.21 14.45
N ASN A 185 18.92 -35.54 15.73
CA ASN A 185 18.90 -36.92 16.26
C ASN A 185 19.88 -37.90 15.57
N GLY A 186 20.84 -37.39 14.80
CA GLY A 186 21.82 -38.20 14.05
C GLY A 186 21.29 -38.81 12.76
N LYS A 187 20.13 -38.35 12.27
CA LYS A 187 19.54 -38.80 10.99
C LYS A 187 20.26 -38.18 9.79
N PRO A 188 20.17 -38.78 8.58
CA PRO A 188 20.78 -38.20 7.38
C PRO A 188 20.10 -36.87 7.01
N LYS A 189 20.85 -35.78 6.92
CA LYS A 189 20.34 -34.53 6.35
C LYS A 189 20.09 -34.70 4.84
N LEU A 190 18.97 -34.18 4.34
CA LEU A 190 18.66 -34.09 2.92
C LEU A 190 19.44 -32.96 2.21
N SER A 191 19.82 -33.22 0.96
CA SER A 191 20.60 -32.30 0.12
C SER A 191 19.68 -31.37 -0.68
N SER A 192 19.11 -30.37 -0.02
CA SER A 192 18.33 -29.31 -0.68
C SER A 192 19.21 -28.41 -1.57
N LYS A 193 18.64 -27.94 -2.68
CA LYS A 193 19.21 -26.88 -3.53
C LYS A 193 18.12 -25.90 -3.89
N SER A 194 18.26 -24.66 -3.43
CA SER A 194 17.40 -23.55 -3.87
C SER A 194 17.69 -23.21 -5.32
N ASN A 195 16.65 -22.77 -6.02
CA ASN A 195 16.71 -21.90 -7.19
C ASN A 195 17.61 -20.69 -6.88
N THR A 196 18.32 -20.19 -7.89
CA THR A 196 19.27 -19.07 -7.75
C THR A 196 18.89 -17.85 -8.57
N ASN A 197 17.70 -17.88 -9.20
CA ASN A 197 17.13 -16.80 -10.00
C ASN A 197 15.62 -17.00 -10.15
N SER A 198 14.92 -15.90 -10.47
CA SER A 198 13.47 -15.83 -10.73
C SER A 198 13.01 -16.71 -11.90
N LEU A 199 13.88 -16.96 -12.89
CA LEU A 199 13.56 -17.85 -14.01
C LEU A 199 13.28 -19.29 -13.51
N GLY A 200 13.98 -19.72 -12.46
CA GLY A 200 13.75 -21.02 -11.80
C GLY A 200 12.42 -21.11 -11.07
N ASP A 201 11.98 -20.00 -10.46
CA ASP A 201 10.70 -19.92 -9.74
C ASP A 201 9.53 -19.91 -10.74
N ALA A 202 9.64 -19.10 -11.81
CA ALA A 202 8.70 -19.12 -12.95
C ALA A 202 8.61 -20.49 -13.65
N TRP A 203 9.66 -21.31 -13.63
CA TRP A 203 9.64 -22.68 -14.17
C TRP A 203 8.83 -23.63 -13.27
N GLY A 204 8.84 -23.41 -11.96
CA GLY A 204 7.91 -24.04 -11.03
C GLY A 204 6.46 -23.61 -11.28
N GLU A 205 6.21 -22.30 -11.39
CA GLU A 205 4.85 -21.78 -11.64
C GLU A 205 4.28 -22.28 -12.98
N ALA A 206 5.06 -22.24 -14.06
CA ALA A 206 4.64 -22.70 -15.39
C ALA A 206 4.27 -24.20 -15.40
N ARG A 207 4.97 -25.02 -14.62
CA ARG A 207 4.63 -26.44 -14.41
C ARG A 207 3.30 -26.61 -13.66
N GLN A 208 3.09 -25.87 -12.58
CA GLN A 208 1.85 -25.90 -11.81
C GLN A 208 0.65 -25.42 -12.67
N VAL A 209 0.84 -24.40 -13.51
CA VAL A 209 -0.12 -23.99 -14.56
C VAL A 209 -0.41 -25.14 -15.53
N MET A 210 0.60 -25.85 -16.03
CA MET A 210 0.39 -27.02 -16.90
C MET A 210 -0.35 -28.17 -16.21
N GLY A 211 -0.35 -28.22 -14.87
CA GLY A 211 -1.14 -29.12 -14.05
C GLY A 211 -2.53 -28.60 -13.63
N GLY A 212 -3.00 -27.47 -14.19
CA GLY A 212 -4.35 -26.95 -13.96
C GLY A 212 -4.49 -25.87 -12.87
N ALA A 213 -3.39 -25.36 -12.31
CA ALA A 213 -3.42 -24.32 -11.28
C ALA A 213 -3.49 -22.88 -11.84
N THR A 214 -4.12 -21.98 -11.09
CA THR A 214 -4.08 -20.52 -11.34
C THR A 214 -3.50 -19.71 -10.19
N SER A 215 -3.46 -20.28 -8.98
CA SER A 215 -2.91 -19.65 -7.77
C SER A 215 -1.95 -20.58 -7.00
N LEU A 216 -1.02 -20.00 -6.25
CA LEU A 216 -0.14 -20.71 -5.31
C LEU A 216 0.05 -19.91 -4.02
N PHE A 217 0.47 -20.60 -2.98
CA PHE A 217 0.92 -20.04 -1.72
C PHE A 217 2.22 -20.72 -1.27
N GLY A 218 3.24 -19.97 -0.83
CA GLY A 218 4.34 -20.56 -0.07
C GLY A 218 5.73 -19.92 -0.21
N SER A 219 6.76 -20.75 -0.30
CA SER A 219 8.17 -20.31 -0.16
C SER A 219 8.75 -19.73 -1.45
N GLY A 220 8.34 -18.49 -1.75
CA GLY A 220 8.81 -17.67 -2.87
C GLY A 220 7.76 -17.52 -3.97
N SER A 221 8.09 -16.68 -4.97
CA SER A 221 7.14 -16.20 -5.98
C SER A 221 7.87 -15.58 -7.17
N GLU A 222 7.33 -15.67 -8.38
CA GLU A 222 7.68 -14.75 -9.48
C GLU A 222 6.42 -14.01 -9.98
N ARG A 223 6.57 -12.99 -10.82
CA ARG A 223 5.42 -12.36 -11.48
C ARG A 223 5.20 -12.97 -12.86
N GLY A 224 4.08 -13.67 -13.02
CA GLY A 224 3.57 -13.97 -14.35
C GLY A 224 2.55 -15.09 -14.39
N PHE A 225 2.92 -16.30 -13.96
CA PHE A 225 2.13 -17.50 -14.26
C PHE A 225 1.02 -17.76 -13.25
N LEU A 226 1.22 -17.44 -11.97
CA LEU A 226 0.24 -17.73 -10.92
C LEU A 226 -0.02 -16.53 -10.00
N ARG A 227 -1.23 -16.49 -9.43
CA ARG A 227 -1.54 -15.61 -8.29
C ARG A 227 -0.77 -16.12 -7.08
N ASN A 228 0.24 -15.38 -6.64
CA ASN A 228 0.97 -15.72 -5.44
C ASN A 228 0.26 -15.08 -4.24
N LEU A 229 -0.49 -15.88 -3.49
CA LEU A 229 -1.45 -15.44 -2.47
C LEU A 229 -0.77 -14.84 -1.22
N ASP A 230 0.50 -15.16 -1.02
CA ASP A 230 1.40 -14.61 0.00
C ASP A 230 2.12 -13.31 -0.41
N LYS A 231 1.69 -12.67 -1.51
CA LYS A 231 2.38 -11.50 -2.09
C LYS A 231 1.38 -10.46 -2.64
N PRO A 232 1.13 -9.33 -1.94
CA PRO A 232 0.17 -8.30 -2.37
C PRO A 232 0.44 -7.75 -3.77
N ASN A 233 1.72 -7.72 -4.15
CA ASN A 233 2.16 -7.21 -5.44
C ASN A 233 2.21 -8.28 -6.56
N ALA A 234 1.72 -9.49 -6.28
CA ALA A 234 1.52 -10.60 -7.21
C ALA A 234 0.09 -11.20 -7.17
N LEU A 235 -0.84 -10.61 -6.38
CA LEU A 235 -2.30 -10.75 -6.55
C LEU A 235 -2.84 -10.12 -7.86
N GLU A 236 -1.96 -9.72 -8.79
CA GLU A 236 -2.27 -9.06 -10.06
C GLU A 236 -3.18 -7.82 -9.96
N ARG A 237 -3.15 -7.12 -8.83
CA ARG A 237 -3.96 -5.92 -8.54
C ARG A 237 -5.45 -6.22 -8.27
N ILE A 238 -5.80 -7.44 -7.88
CA ILE A 238 -6.94 -7.62 -6.98
C ILE A 238 -6.55 -6.99 -5.64
N SER A 239 -7.44 -6.16 -5.07
CA SER A 239 -7.19 -5.44 -3.83
C SER A 239 -7.67 -6.26 -2.64
N HIS A 240 -6.79 -7.10 -2.10
CA HIS A 240 -7.05 -7.93 -0.92
C HIS A 240 -5.84 -7.94 0.02
N LEU A 241 -6.02 -8.43 1.25
CA LEU A 241 -4.91 -8.80 2.13
C LEU A 241 -4.19 -10.03 1.55
N ASP A 242 -2.89 -10.14 1.80
CA ASP A 242 -2.11 -11.35 1.57
C ASP A 242 -2.23 -12.32 2.75
N ALA A 243 -2.03 -13.60 2.47
CA ALA A 243 -1.86 -14.63 3.49
C ALA A 243 -0.38 -14.70 3.92
N THR A 244 -0.10 -14.84 5.21
CA THR A 244 1.23 -14.82 5.80
C THR A 244 1.79 -16.23 5.92
N TYR A 245 2.82 -16.52 5.13
CA TYR A 245 3.55 -17.79 5.11
C TYR A 245 4.71 -17.80 6.12
N ASP A 246 4.75 -18.78 7.04
CA ASP A 246 5.79 -18.89 8.06
C ASP A 246 6.38 -20.31 8.20
N THR A 247 7.65 -20.46 7.83
CA THR A 247 8.38 -21.75 7.92
C THR A 247 8.99 -22.03 9.30
N PHE A 248 9.18 -21.01 10.14
CA PHE A 248 9.89 -21.14 11.43
C PHE A 248 9.22 -20.30 12.54
N PRO A 249 7.90 -20.49 12.80
CA PRO A 249 7.10 -19.65 13.68
C PRO A 249 7.60 -19.65 15.14
N LEU A 250 8.32 -20.69 15.53
CA LEU A 250 8.88 -20.86 16.87
C LEU A 250 10.31 -20.31 17.00
N GLY A 251 10.82 -19.60 15.99
CA GLY A 251 12.20 -19.14 15.87
C GLY A 251 13.23 -20.28 15.74
N ASP A 252 12.76 -21.51 15.49
CA ASP A 252 13.50 -22.77 15.57
C ASP A 252 14.40 -23.08 14.36
N SER A 253 14.61 -22.10 13.47
CA SER A 253 15.39 -22.22 12.22
C SER A 253 16.76 -22.90 12.37
N GLY A 254 17.39 -22.86 13.54
CA GLY A 254 18.62 -23.60 13.88
C GLY A 254 18.49 -25.12 14.03
N GLY A 255 17.26 -25.66 14.12
CA GLY A 255 16.97 -27.09 14.31
C GLY A 255 16.58 -27.47 15.74
N THR A 256 15.90 -26.58 16.48
CA THR A 256 15.52 -26.81 17.88
C THR A 256 14.30 -27.73 17.97
N ILE A 257 14.42 -28.86 18.69
CA ILE A 257 13.29 -29.75 19.00
C ILE A 257 13.06 -29.70 20.51
N VAL A 258 11.84 -29.39 20.95
CA VAL A 258 11.48 -29.28 22.38
C VAL A 258 10.35 -30.27 22.67
N SER A 259 10.54 -31.16 23.65
CA SER A 259 9.58 -32.25 23.93
C SER A 259 8.45 -31.89 24.90
N SER A 260 8.58 -30.75 25.58
CA SER A 260 7.63 -30.22 26.56
C SER A 260 8.05 -28.81 27.00
N GLY A 261 7.09 -27.90 27.17
CA GLY A 261 7.33 -26.54 27.63
C GLY A 261 7.89 -25.59 26.56
N CYS A 262 7.44 -24.34 26.59
CA CYS A 262 7.61 -23.42 25.46
C CYS A 262 8.78 -22.45 25.58
N SER A 263 9.39 -22.33 26.76
CA SER A 263 10.45 -21.33 27.07
C SER A 263 11.79 -21.49 26.34
N ASN A 264 11.90 -22.44 25.40
CA ASN A 264 13.05 -22.62 24.50
C ASN A 264 12.75 -22.18 23.05
N TYR A 265 11.49 -21.83 22.74
CA TYR A 265 11.06 -21.24 21.48
C TYR A 265 11.02 -19.72 21.56
N ASN A 266 11.09 -19.05 20.41
CA ASN A 266 10.81 -17.64 20.23
C ASN A 266 9.52 -17.52 19.41
N LEU A 267 8.39 -17.61 20.11
CA LEU A 267 7.05 -17.52 19.52
C LEU A 267 6.75 -16.08 19.02
N PRO A 268 5.79 -15.90 18.09
CA PRO A 268 5.34 -14.59 17.65
C PRO A 268 4.53 -13.90 18.76
N GLY A 269 4.40 -12.57 18.69
CA GLY A 269 3.36 -11.85 19.41
C GLY A 269 2.01 -11.94 18.70
N VAL A 270 0.91 -11.92 19.47
CA VAL A 270 -0.48 -11.97 18.93
C VAL A 270 -0.78 -10.86 17.91
N GLY A 271 -0.08 -9.72 17.97
CA GLY A 271 -0.20 -8.65 16.99
C GLY A 271 0.60 -8.84 15.70
N GLU A 272 1.35 -9.94 15.55
CA GLU A 272 2.12 -10.28 14.35
C GLU A 272 1.30 -11.16 13.38
N THR A 273 0.22 -11.80 13.85
CA THR A 273 -0.74 -12.58 13.04
C THR A 273 -2.02 -11.80 12.70
N GLN A 274 -2.17 -10.56 13.20
CA GLN A 274 -3.33 -9.71 12.92
C GLN A 274 -3.18 -8.91 11.63
N GLY A 275 -4.23 -8.86 10.81
CA GLY A 275 -4.28 -8.05 9.58
C GLY A 275 -3.77 -8.76 8.31
N THR A 276 -3.69 -10.09 8.31
CA THR A 276 -3.42 -10.93 7.13
C THR A 276 -4.69 -11.72 6.75
N ALA A 277 -4.84 -12.09 5.47
CA ALA A 277 -5.97 -12.89 4.99
C ALA A 277 -6.01 -14.27 5.69
N ALA A 278 -4.84 -14.88 5.88
CA ALA A 278 -4.68 -16.06 6.73
C ALA A 278 -3.23 -16.16 7.24
N TYR A 279 -3.00 -16.69 8.45
CA TYR A 279 -1.68 -17.06 8.96
C TYR A 279 -1.43 -18.55 8.76
N ALA A 280 -0.44 -18.92 7.95
CA ALA A 280 -0.15 -20.31 7.63
C ALA A 280 1.27 -20.75 8.08
N PRO A 281 1.38 -21.29 9.31
CA PRO A 281 2.63 -21.78 9.87
C PRO A 281 2.90 -23.26 9.52
N HIS A 282 4.16 -23.59 9.27
CA HIS A 282 4.66 -24.96 9.41
C HIS A 282 4.70 -25.34 10.90
N VAL A 283 3.82 -26.26 11.33
CA VAL A 283 3.69 -26.69 12.72
C VAL A 283 3.33 -28.18 12.81
N ALA A 284 3.79 -28.85 13.87
CA ALA A 284 3.53 -30.26 14.14
C ALA A 284 3.95 -31.21 12.98
N GLU A 285 4.98 -30.83 12.23
CA GLU A 285 5.53 -31.62 11.12
C GLU A 285 6.43 -32.77 11.67
N GLY A 286 5.78 -33.84 12.12
CA GLY A 286 6.42 -35.03 12.65
C GLY A 286 5.45 -35.98 13.35
N VAL A 287 6.01 -37.03 13.96
CA VAL A 287 5.27 -38.14 14.61
C VAL A 287 5.80 -38.46 16.01
N ILE A 288 6.40 -37.46 16.66
CA ILE A 288 6.85 -37.50 18.06
C ILE A 288 6.28 -36.30 18.82
N GLY A 289 6.15 -36.42 20.14
CA GLY A 289 5.61 -35.34 20.98
C GLY A 289 6.37 -34.02 20.89
N GLY A 290 7.61 -34.00 20.39
CA GLY A 290 8.34 -32.76 20.09
C GLY A 290 7.79 -31.96 18.90
N ALA A 291 7.14 -32.63 17.94
CA ALA A 291 6.40 -31.96 16.86
C ALA A 291 5.04 -31.46 17.40
N ARG A 292 4.28 -32.29 18.12
CA ARG A 292 3.04 -31.87 18.80
C ARG A 292 3.27 -30.64 19.69
N ASN A 293 4.39 -30.60 20.42
CA ASN A 293 4.76 -29.49 21.29
C ASN A 293 5.03 -28.17 20.54
N GLU A 294 5.20 -28.17 19.22
CA GLU A 294 5.19 -26.94 18.42
C GLU A 294 3.80 -26.29 18.49
N TYR A 295 2.73 -27.06 18.22
CA TYR A 295 1.34 -26.60 18.27
C TYR A 295 0.90 -26.22 19.69
N VAL A 296 1.16 -27.08 20.69
CA VAL A 296 0.84 -26.85 22.12
C VAL A 296 1.43 -25.53 22.65
N CYS A 297 2.50 -25.02 22.03
CA CYS A 297 3.11 -23.75 22.38
C CYS A 297 2.56 -22.54 21.62
N MET A 298 1.95 -22.75 20.46
CA MET A 298 1.27 -21.73 19.66
C MET A 298 -0.21 -21.59 20.00
N SER A 299 -0.83 -22.60 20.62
CA SER A 299 -2.18 -22.58 21.22
C SER A 299 -2.23 -22.10 22.67
N GLY A 300 -1.10 -21.62 23.22
CA GLY A 300 -0.99 -21.23 24.63
C GLY A 300 -1.26 -22.34 25.67
N GLN A 301 -1.46 -23.59 25.26
CA GLN A 301 -1.89 -24.72 26.11
C GLN A 301 -0.90 -25.06 27.25
N ASP A 302 0.41 -24.82 27.07
CA ASP A 302 1.43 -25.03 28.11
C ASP A 302 2.11 -23.72 28.57
N SER A 303 2.68 -23.76 29.77
CA SER A 303 3.27 -22.64 30.50
C SER A 303 4.39 -21.93 29.72
N GLY A 304 4.10 -20.70 29.32
CA GLY A 304 5.00 -19.86 28.52
C GLY A 304 4.85 -20.04 27.01
N GLY A 305 3.82 -20.76 26.55
CA GLY A 305 3.28 -20.60 25.21
C GLY A 305 2.68 -19.21 25.02
N VAL A 306 2.38 -18.88 23.77
CA VAL A 306 1.62 -17.70 23.37
C VAL A 306 0.54 -18.22 22.47
N ASP A 307 -0.71 -17.92 22.81
CA ASP A 307 -1.83 -18.13 21.90
C ASP A 307 -1.69 -17.14 20.74
N VAL A 308 -1.40 -17.68 19.55
CA VAL A 308 -1.32 -16.97 18.26
C VAL A 308 -2.27 -17.60 17.24
N LEU A 309 -3.22 -18.41 17.72
CA LEU A 309 -4.22 -19.06 16.89
C LEU A 309 -5.42 -18.13 16.73
N GLY A 310 -6.17 -18.32 15.66
CA GLY A 310 -7.37 -17.55 15.39
C GLY A 310 -8.05 -18.02 14.11
N GLU A 311 -9.27 -17.52 13.90
CA GLU A 311 -10.20 -17.84 12.82
C GLU A 311 -9.59 -17.84 11.40
N ASN A 312 -8.51 -17.08 11.20
CA ASN A 312 -7.79 -16.99 9.93
C ASN A 312 -6.52 -17.88 9.87
N SER A 313 -6.43 -19.00 10.60
CA SER A 313 -5.18 -19.79 10.69
C SER A 313 -5.23 -21.09 9.87
N ALA A 314 -4.18 -21.38 9.10
CA ALA A 314 -4.12 -22.53 8.20
C ALA A 314 -2.83 -23.35 8.36
N TYR A 315 -2.91 -24.43 9.13
CA TYR A 315 -1.76 -25.14 9.66
C TYR A 315 -1.16 -26.13 8.64
N ILE A 316 0.11 -25.94 8.31
CA ILE A 316 0.79 -26.73 7.28
C ILE A 316 1.29 -28.05 7.86
N HIS A 317 0.87 -29.15 7.22
CA HIS A 317 1.15 -30.56 7.52
C HIS A 317 0.46 -31.15 8.75
N SER A 318 0.56 -30.56 9.95
CA SER A 318 -0.16 -30.96 11.19
C SER A 318 -0.14 -32.45 11.60
N VAL A 319 0.83 -33.25 11.11
CA VAL A 319 0.90 -34.72 11.28
C VAL A 319 0.95 -35.17 12.75
N GLY A 320 1.53 -34.33 13.62
CA GLY A 320 1.73 -34.59 15.04
C GLY A 320 0.57 -34.22 15.96
N LEU A 321 -0.57 -33.75 15.43
CA LEU A 321 -1.75 -33.42 16.25
C LEU A 321 -2.48 -34.69 16.71
N THR A 322 -3.07 -34.62 17.90
CA THR A 322 -4.07 -35.58 18.40
C THR A 322 -5.47 -35.03 18.23
N SER A 323 -6.49 -35.87 18.33
CA SER A 323 -7.90 -35.49 18.17
C SER A 323 -8.30 -34.31 19.07
N ALA A 324 -7.81 -34.27 20.31
CA ALA A 324 -8.02 -33.15 21.23
C ALA A 324 -7.28 -31.84 20.85
N ASP A 325 -6.20 -31.92 20.05
CA ASP A 325 -5.57 -30.72 19.48
C ASP A 325 -6.32 -30.25 18.23
N ILE A 326 -6.82 -31.20 17.41
CA ILE A 326 -7.63 -30.93 16.21
C ILE A 326 -8.98 -30.30 16.60
N ALA A 327 -9.62 -30.78 17.67
CA ALA A 327 -10.87 -30.22 18.18
C ALA A 327 -10.69 -28.77 18.67
N LEU A 328 -9.53 -28.44 19.26
CA LEU A 328 -9.20 -27.05 19.59
C LEU A 328 -8.99 -26.24 18.30
N MET A 329 -8.19 -26.77 17.37
CA MET A 329 -7.89 -26.14 16.09
C MET A 329 -9.15 -25.77 15.31
N ALA A 330 -10.10 -26.69 15.19
CA ALA A 330 -11.37 -26.51 14.50
C ALA A 330 -12.31 -25.55 15.25
N GLY A 331 -12.42 -25.69 16.57
CA GLY A 331 -13.22 -24.79 17.42
C GLY A 331 -12.69 -23.35 17.52
N GLU A 332 -11.49 -23.10 16.99
CA GLU A 332 -10.88 -21.77 16.80
C GLU A 332 -10.96 -21.29 15.33
N GLY A 333 -11.73 -21.96 14.46
CA GLY A 333 -11.87 -21.67 13.02
C GLY A 333 -10.70 -22.15 12.15
N GLY A 334 -9.75 -22.89 12.72
CA GLY A 334 -8.51 -23.29 12.09
C GLY A 334 -8.65 -24.32 10.96
N SER A 335 -7.90 -24.10 9.89
CA SER A 335 -7.84 -24.96 8.70
C SER A 335 -6.59 -25.85 8.64
N LEU A 336 -6.68 -27.00 7.96
CA LEU A 336 -5.56 -27.88 7.64
C LEU A 336 -5.05 -27.64 6.21
N ILE A 337 -3.75 -27.42 6.04
CA ILE A 337 -3.08 -27.55 4.73
C ILE A 337 -2.35 -28.90 4.68
N TRP A 338 -2.97 -29.85 3.99
CA TRP A 338 -2.56 -31.25 3.88
C TRP A 338 -1.57 -31.46 2.72
N SER A 339 -0.47 -32.17 2.97
CA SER A 339 0.54 -32.54 1.96
C SER A 339 0.85 -34.04 2.01
N PRO A 340 -0.12 -34.90 1.65
CA PRO A 340 -0.03 -36.34 1.86
C PRO A 340 1.25 -36.96 1.29
N ARG A 341 1.70 -36.59 0.09
CA ARG A 341 2.87 -37.20 -0.55
C ARG A 341 4.15 -36.94 0.24
N SER A 342 4.38 -35.69 0.62
CA SER A 342 5.58 -35.29 1.37
C SER A 342 5.59 -35.86 2.79
N ASN A 343 4.44 -35.82 3.47
CA ASN A 343 4.34 -36.42 4.80
C ASN A 343 4.63 -37.93 4.76
N THR A 344 4.09 -38.63 3.75
CA THR A 344 4.27 -40.09 3.61
C THR A 344 5.72 -40.48 3.33
N ASP A 345 6.43 -39.75 2.48
CA ASP A 345 7.82 -40.11 2.20
C ASP A 345 8.79 -39.72 3.34
N LEU A 346 8.54 -38.60 4.01
CA LEU A 346 9.35 -38.19 5.15
C LEU A 346 9.07 -39.03 6.40
N TYR A 347 7.78 -39.24 6.74
CA TYR A 347 7.34 -39.80 8.02
C TYR A 347 6.69 -41.18 7.90
N GLY A 348 6.20 -41.59 6.73
CA GLY A 348 5.40 -42.82 6.59
C GLY A 348 4.02 -42.74 7.24
N PHE A 349 3.56 -41.52 7.51
CA PHE A 349 2.28 -41.10 8.09
C PHE A 349 1.89 -39.77 7.43
N THR A 350 0.63 -39.37 7.51
CA THR A 350 0.19 -38.00 7.21
C THR A 350 -0.80 -37.52 8.28
N ALA A 351 -1.34 -36.31 8.16
CA ALA A 351 -2.43 -35.86 9.02
C ALA A 351 -3.62 -36.82 8.94
N SER A 352 -4.28 -37.09 10.06
CA SER A 352 -5.48 -37.92 10.12
C SER A 352 -6.69 -37.16 9.56
N ALA A 353 -6.67 -36.85 8.26
CA ALA A 353 -7.64 -35.97 7.60
C ALA A 353 -9.12 -36.27 7.90
N PRO A 354 -9.58 -37.54 8.05
CA PRO A 354 -10.95 -37.82 8.48
C PRO A 354 -11.33 -37.23 9.86
N ILE A 355 -10.37 -37.09 10.78
CA ILE A 355 -10.59 -36.48 12.10
C ILE A 355 -10.74 -34.95 11.97
N PHE A 356 -9.99 -34.32 11.07
CA PHE A 356 -10.15 -32.89 10.78
C PHE A 356 -11.54 -32.60 10.18
N ASP A 357 -11.94 -33.39 9.18
CA ASP A 357 -13.25 -33.27 8.50
C ASP A 357 -14.43 -33.47 9.47
N ARG A 358 -14.44 -34.53 10.30
CA ARG A 358 -15.53 -34.75 11.28
C ARG A 358 -15.65 -33.66 12.34
N LEU A 359 -14.54 -33.02 12.70
CA LEU A 359 -14.49 -31.96 13.70
C LEU A 359 -14.69 -30.56 13.09
N GLY A 360 -15.01 -30.45 11.79
CA GLY A 360 -15.35 -29.19 11.12
C GLY A 360 -14.16 -28.38 10.58
N ALA A 361 -12.91 -28.85 10.74
CA ALA A 361 -11.76 -28.13 10.23
C ALA A 361 -11.71 -28.18 8.69
N ARG A 362 -11.73 -27.01 8.03
CA ARG A 362 -11.57 -26.91 6.58
C ARG A 362 -10.24 -27.53 6.14
N ILE A 363 -10.27 -28.34 5.09
CA ILE A 363 -9.08 -29.00 4.51
C ILE A 363 -8.73 -28.40 3.16
N ALA A 364 -7.46 -28.04 2.99
CA ALA A 364 -6.83 -27.61 1.75
C ALA A 364 -5.67 -28.55 1.38
N LEU A 365 -5.37 -28.68 0.09
CA LEU A 365 -4.23 -29.46 -0.41
C LEU A 365 -3.06 -28.56 -0.84
N GLY A 366 -1.84 -28.95 -0.47
CA GLY A 366 -0.60 -28.31 -0.91
C GLY A 366 0.47 -29.33 -1.28
N THR A 367 1.17 -29.11 -2.41
CA THR A 367 2.18 -30.06 -2.90
C THR A 367 3.42 -30.19 -2.01
N ASP A 368 3.69 -29.21 -1.14
CA ASP A 368 4.99 -29.00 -0.49
C ASP A 368 6.10 -28.92 -1.58
N TRP A 369 7.37 -29.08 -1.20
CA TRP A 369 8.53 -29.06 -2.07
C TRP A 369 8.75 -30.37 -2.84
N THR A 370 9.15 -30.25 -4.11
CA THR A 370 9.48 -31.36 -5.03
C THR A 370 10.58 -32.35 -4.58
N ALA A 371 11.17 -32.20 -3.38
CA ALA A 371 12.12 -33.16 -2.83
C ALA A 371 11.44 -34.43 -2.29
N SER A 372 10.25 -34.29 -1.70
CA SER A 372 9.40 -35.35 -1.11
C SER A 372 7.91 -35.18 -1.43
N GLY A 373 7.46 -33.99 -1.85
CA GLY A 373 6.09 -33.70 -2.29
C GLY A 373 5.84 -33.91 -3.79
N SER A 374 4.64 -33.55 -4.25
CA SER A 374 4.26 -33.70 -5.67
C SER A 374 4.91 -32.68 -6.59
N VAL A 375 4.83 -32.99 -7.89
CA VAL A 375 5.31 -32.14 -8.99
C VAL A 375 4.25 -31.14 -9.49
N THR A 376 2.96 -31.42 -9.25
CA THR A 376 1.79 -30.62 -9.67
C THR A 376 0.58 -30.94 -8.79
N MET A 377 -0.35 -29.99 -8.58
CA MET A 377 -1.59 -30.20 -7.80
C MET A 377 -2.41 -31.43 -8.18
N GLY A 378 -2.68 -31.68 -9.46
CA GLY A 378 -3.40 -32.90 -9.91
C GLY A 378 -2.74 -34.23 -9.48
N ARG A 379 -1.46 -34.19 -9.11
CA ARG A 379 -0.67 -35.36 -8.68
C ARG A 379 -0.51 -35.42 -7.15
N GLU A 380 -0.80 -34.34 -6.43
CA GLU A 380 -1.08 -34.36 -4.99
C GLU A 380 -2.53 -34.82 -4.74
N LEU A 381 -3.49 -34.39 -5.57
CA LEU A 381 -4.87 -34.90 -5.58
C LEU A 381 -4.92 -36.43 -5.74
N ARG A 382 -4.18 -36.99 -6.71
CA ARG A 382 -4.05 -38.45 -6.81
C ARG A 382 -3.39 -39.09 -5.58
N CYS A 383 -2.55 -38.37 -4.84
CA CYS A 383 -1.99 -38.87 -3.57
C CYS A 383 -3.03 -38.88 -2.44
N ALA A 384 -3.86 -37.84 -2.37
CA ALA A 384 -5.01 -37.77 -1.46
C ALA A 384 -6.03 -38.87 -1.77
N GLU A 385 -6.30 -39.15 -3.05
CA GLU A 385 -7.08 -40.32 -3.50
C GLU A 385 -6.42 -41.64 -3.07
N GLU A 386 -5.12 -41.84 -3.35
CA GLU A 386 -4.40 -43.05 -2.96
C GLU A 386 -4.47 -43.27 -1.43
N TRP A 387 -4.42 -42.20 -0.63
CA TRP A 387 -4.64 -42.23 0.83
C TRP A 387 -6.08 -42.52 1.23
N ASN A 388 -7.07 -41.97 0.52
CA ASN A 388 -8.49 -42.16 0.82
C ASN A 388 -8.88 -43.65 0.82
N VAL A 389 -8.23 -44.49 0.01
CA VAL A 389 -8.42 -45.95 0.00
C VAL A 389 -8.02 -46.59 1.36
N TYR A 390 -7.02 -46.05 2.05
CA TYR A 390 -6.59 -46.50 3.40
C TYR A 390 -7.57 -46.07 4.51
N TRP A 391 -8.53 -45.21 4.18
CA TRP A 391 -9.63 -44.77 5.04
C TRP A 391 -10.99 -45.18 4.45
N ASN A 392 -11.07 -46.38 3.87
CA ASN A 392 -12.29 -46.96 3.29
C ASN A 392 -13.01 -46.08 2.22
N ASN A 393 -12.30 -45.15 1.59
CA ASN A 393 -12.83 -44.12 0.69
C ASN A 393 -13.74 -43.09 1.38
N TYR A 394 -13.37 -42.68 2.60
CA TYR A 394 -14.06 -41.69 3.43
C TYR A 394 -14.49 -40.41 2.67
N PHE A 395 -13.57 -39.78 1.95
CA PHE A 395 -13.84 -38.56 1.20
C PHE A 395 -14.52 -38.86 -0.15
N SER A 396 -15.52 -38.05 -0.49
CA SER A 396 -16.12 -38.06 -1.83
C SER A 396 -15.21 -37.43 -2.89
N ASP A 397 -15.44 -37.77 -4.16
CA ASP A 397 -14.83 -37.11 -5.32
C ASP A 397 -15.02 -35.56 -5.29
N LYS A 398 -16.13 -35.05 -4.72
CA LYS A 398 -16.35 -33.61 -4.50
C LYS A 398 -15.35 -33.06 -3.49
N GLN A 399 -15.34 -33.60 -2.27
CA GLN A 399 -14.46 -33.12 -1.18
C GLN A 399 -12.99 -33.08 -1.63
N LEU A 400 -12.51 -34.12 -2.31
CA LEU A 400 -11.13 -34.16 -2.82
C LEU A 400 -10.84 -33.00 -3.80
N VAL A 401 -11.75 -32.69 -4.73
CA VAL A 401 -11.59 -31.55 -5.67
C VAL A 401 -11.75 -30.20 -4.96
N ASP A 402 -12.64 -30.10 -3.98
CA ASP A 402 -12.85 -28.88 -3.18
C ASP A 402 -11.60 -28.54 -2.36
N MET A 403 -10.90 -29.53 -1.78
CA MET A 403 -9.61 -29.33 -1.09
C MET A 403 -8.54 -28.67 -1.99
N ALA A 404 -8.61 -28.84 -3.31
CA ALA A 404 -7.70 -28.20 -4.27
C ALA A 404 -8.27 -26.94 -4.93
N THR A 405 -9.49 -26.54 -4.59
CA THR A 405 -10.21 -25.40 -5.20
C THR A 405 -10.87 -24.52 -4.14
N TYR A 406 -12.11 -24.81 -3.71
CA TYR A 406 -12.83 -23.97 -2.74
C TYR A 406 -12.14 -23.98 -1.36
N GLY A 407 -11.88 -25.15 -0.77
CA GLY A 407 -11.25 -25.23 0.56
C GLY A 407 -9.84 -24.65 0.62
N ALA A 408 -9.11 -24.67 -0.49
CA ALA A 408 -7.82 -23.99 -0.63
C ALA A 408 -7.93 -22.45 -0.80
N ALA A 409 -9.06 -21.93 -1.29
CA ALA A 409 -9.35 -20.50 -1.24
C ALA A 409 -9.78 -20.08 0.16
N ASP A 410 -10.70 -20.83 0.76
CA ASP A 410 -11.32 -20.62 2.06
C ASP A 410 -10.25 -20.56 3.17
N ALA A 411 -9.44 -21.62 3.31
CA ALA A 411 -8.36 -21.71 4.29
C ALA A 411 -7.28 -20.61 4.16
N LEU A 412 -7.15 -19.96 3.00
CA LEU A 412 -6.19 -18.87 2.80
C LEU A 412 -6.82 -17.47 2.88
N GLY A 413 -8.10 -17.37 3.23
CA GLY A 413 -8.84 -16.10 3.28
C GLY A 413 -9.13 -15.49 1.90
N PHE A 414 -9.13 -16.30 0.83
CA PHE A 414 -9.45 -15.91 -0.55
C PHE A 414 -10.80 -16.47 -1.03
N GLY A 415 -11.61 -17.02 -0.11
CA GLY A 415 -12.92 -17.61 -0.37
C GLY A 415 -13.80 -16.75 -1.26
N ASP A 416 -13.95 -15.45 -0.97
CA ASP A 416 -14.81 -14.51 -1.74
C ASP A 416 -14.31 -14.20 -3.15
N ILE A 417 -13.06 -14.52 -3.48
CA ILE A 417 -12.37 -14.02 -4.68
C ILE A 417 -12.17 -15.10 -5.73
N ILE A 418 -11.88 -16.35 -5.31
CA ILE A 418 -11.56 -17.50 -6.17
C ILE A 418 -12.17 -18.80 -5.59
N GLY A 419 -11.66 -19.96 -6.00
CA GLY A 419 -12.04 -21.27 -5.45
C GLY A 419 -13.38 -21.85 -5.94
N SER A 420 -14.35 -21.05 -6.36
CA SER A 420 -15.64 -21.53 -6.88
C SER A 420 -16.13 -20.77 -8.13
N LEU A 421 -16.97 -21.42 -8.95
CA LEU A 421 -17.58 -20.80 -10.13
C LEU A 421 -18.79 -19.90 -9.79
N THR A 422 -18.68 -19.09 -8.73
CA THR A 422 -19.75 -18.21 -8.25
C THR A 422 -19.69 -16.82 -8.90
N ALA A 423 -20.84 -16.18 -9.14
CA ALA A 423 -20.87 -14.80 -9.64
C ALA A 423 -20.18 -13.82 -8.66
N GLY A 424 -19.54 -12.78 -9.19
CA GLY A 424 -18.69 -11.85 -8.43
C GLY A 424 -17.21 -12.27 -8.39
N LYS A 425 -16.93 -13.57 -8.31
CA LYS A 425 -15.56 -14.10 -8.22
C LYS A 425 -14.74 -13.91 -9.50
N ALA A 426 -13.41 -13.93 -9.38
CA ALA A 426 -12.51 -13.88 -10.54
C ALA A 426 -12.65 -15.15 -11.40
N ALA A 427 -12.59 -15.00 -12.71
CA ALA A 427 -12.71 -16.10 -13.68
C ALA A 427 -11.44 -16.95 -13.80
N ASP A 428 -10.96 -17.46 -12.66
CA ASP A 428 -9.85 -18.42 -12.53
C ASP A 428 -10.40 -19.84 -12.73
N ILE A 429 -10.19 -20.41 -13.92
CA ILE A 429 -10.93 -21.57 -14.46
C ILE A 429 -9.99 -22.53 -15.17
N THR A 430 -10.14 -23.83 -14.91
CA THR A 430 -9.51 -24.91 -15.67
C THR A 430 -10.56 -25.78 -16.35
N ILE A 431 -10.35 -26.11 -17.62
CA ILE A 431 -11.21 -27.00 -18.42
C ILE A 431 -10.48 -28.33 -18.67
N TRP A 432 -11.12 -29.44 -18.35
CA TRP A 432 -10.60 -30.81 -18.47
C TRP A 432 -11.30 -31.60 -19.59
N ASP A 433 -10.60 -32.54 -20.22
CA ASP A 433 -11.15 -33.48 -21.20
C ASP A 433 -12.03 -34.54 -20.53
N GLY A 434 -13.34 -34.32 -20.56
CA GLY A 434 -14.35 -35.24 -20.06
C GLY A 434 -14.77 -36.33 -21.05
N THR A 435 -14.05 -36.55 -22.17
CA THR A 435 -14.45 -37.56 -23.19
C THR A 435 -14.16 -39.00 -22.78
N THR A 436 -13.23 -39.23 -21.84
CA THR A 436 -12.87 -40.57 -21.33
C THR A 436 -13.40 -40.80 -19.93
N ASN A 437 -13.14 -39.87 -19.00
CA ASN A 437 -13.66 -39.87 -17.63
C ASN A 437 -14.58 -38.66 -17.47
N THR A 438 -15.72 -38.78 -16.78
CA THR A 438 -16.72 -37.71 -16.70
C THR A 438 -16.85 -37.10 -15.31
N GLY A 439 -17.23 -35.82 -15.23
CA GLY A 439 -17.42 -35.12 -13.97
C GLY A 439 -16.13 -34.99 -13.17
N TYR A 440 -16.18 -35.16 -11.85
CA TYR A 440 -15.01 -35.06 -10.97
C TYR A 440 -13.88 -36.03 -11.37
N ARG A 441 -14.18 -37.18 -11.99
CA ARG A 441 -13.14 -38.10 -12.50
C ARG A 441 -12.35 -37.54 -13.68
N ALA A 442 -12.87 -36.56 -14.43
CA ALA A 442 -12.07 -35.83 -15.42
C ALA A 442 -10.96 -34.98 -14.78
N ILE A 443 -11.14 -34.61 -13.51
CA ILE A 443 -10.24 -33.77 -12.71
C ILE A 443 -9.27 -34.65 -11.91
N LEU A 444 -9.80 -35.64 -11.19
CA LEU A 444 -9.02 -36.54 -10.32
C LEU A 444 -8.12 -37.51 -11.10
N ASP A 445 -8.60 -38.03 -12.24
CA ASP A 445 -7.75 -38.87 -13.08
C ASP A 445 -6.90 -38.11 -14.09
N GLY A 446 -7.23 -36.83 -14.34
CA GLY A 446 -6.68 -36.02 -15.43
C GLY A 446 -5.19 -35.74 -15.31
N ASN A 447 -4.50 -35.78 -16.45
CA ASN A 447 -3.09 -35.46 -16.59
C ASN A 447 -2.87 -34.12 -17.33
N VAL A 448 -1.61 -33.69 -17.45
CA VAL A 448 -1.20 -32.44 -18.12
C VAL A 448 -1.65 -32.33 -19.59
N ASP A 449 -1.94 -33.45 -20.25
CA ASP A 449 -2.48 -33.53 -21.61
C ASP A 449 -4.02 -33.55 -21.69
N ASP A 450 -4.73 -33.91 -20.59
CA ASP A 450 -6.19 -33.78 -20.49
C ASP A 450 -6.64 -32.34 -20.20
N VAL A 451 -5.74 -31.47 -19.73
CA VAL A 451 -6.02 -30.04 -19.54
C VAL A 451 -6.23 -29.36 -20.90
N LEU A 452 -7.45 -28.87 -21.13
CA LEU A 452 -7.87 -28.21 -22.37
C LEU A 452 -7.64 -26.70 -22.34
N LEU A 453 -7.81 -26.04 -21.19
CA LEU A 453 -7.54 -24.62 -20.99
C LEU A 453 -7.29 -24.32 -19.51
N VAL A 454 -6.32 -23.47 -19.24
CA VAL A 454 -6.16 -22.77 -17.95
C VAL A 454 -6.30 -21.28 -18.21
N LEU A 455 -7.28 -20.67 -17.56
CA LEU A 455 -7.71 -19.29 -17.71
C LEU A 455 -7.63 -18.59 -16.36
N ARG A 456 -7.11 -17.36 -16.34
CA ARG A 456 -7.03 -16.54 -15.12
C ARG A 456 -7.84 -15.26 -15.28
N GLY A 457 -8.68 -14.95 -14.30
CA GLY A 457 -9.56 -13.78 -14.29
C GLY A 457 -8.87 -12.50 -13.80
N GLY A 458 -9.66 -11.46 -13.53
CA GLY A 458 -9.30 -10.28 -12.75
C GLY A 458 -8.24 -9.29 -13.29
N THR A 459 -7.29 -9.71 -14.14
CA THR A 459 -6.08 -8.92 -14.48
C THR A 459 -6.39 -7.55 -15.14
N PRO A 460 -6.05 -6.41 -14.50
CA PRO A 460 -6.29 -5.07 -15.06
C PRO A 460 -5.07 -4.52 -15.84
N LEU A 461 -5.25 -4.34 -17.14
CA LEU A 461 -4.32 -3.67 -18.06
C LEU A 461 -4.44 -2.15 -17.95
N THR A 462 -3.47 -1.48 -17.32
CA THR A 462 -3.42 0.00 -17.29
C THR A 462 -2.53 0.55 -18.39
N TYR A 463 -3.06 1.45 -19.22
CA TYR A 463 -2.29 2.18 -20.23
C TYR A 463 -2.80 3.62 -20.39
N GLY A 464 -1.89 4.60 -20.49
CA GLY A 464 -2.23 6.01 -20.72
C GLY A 464 -3.16 6.59 -19.65
N GLY A 465 -3.05 6.15 -18.40
CA GLY A 465 -3.92 6.56 -17.29
C GLY A 465 -5.30 5.88 -17.24
N ASN A 466 -5.62 4.99 -18.19
CA ASN A 466 -6.88 4.25 -18.22
C ASN A 466 -6.65 2.78 -17.89
N THR A 467 -7.54 2.15 -17.12
CA THR A 467 -7.52 0.71 -16.82
C THR A 467 -8.60 -0.02 -17.62
N TYR A 468 -8.20 -1.10 -18.27
CA TYR A 468 -9.04 -2.03 -19.01
C TYR A 468 -8.88 -3.42 -18.40
N PHE A 469 -9.92 -4.25 -18.38
CA PHE A 469 -9.82 -5.62 -17.91
C PHE A 469 -9.84 -6.59 -19.09
N ARG A 470 -8.97 -7.62 -19.09
CA ARG A 470 -9.12 -8.73 -20.04
C ARG A 470 -10.34 -9.57 -19.64
N ARG A 471 -10.98 -10.22 -20.61
CA ARG A 471 -12.07 -11.21 -20.43
C ARG A 471 -11.62 -12.55 -19.82
N GLY A 472 -10.51 -12.55 -19.10
CA GLY A 472 -9.67 -13.72 -18.83
C GLY A 472 -8.39 -13.73 -19.66
N THR A 473 -7.28 -14.13 -19.04
CA THR A 473 -5.94 -14.30 -19.62
C THR A 473 -5.67 -15.80 -19.78
N PRO A 474 -5.50 -16.33 -21.01
CA PRO A 474 -5.12 -17.73 -21.19
C PRO A 474 -3.66 -17.92 -20.74
N LEU A 475 -3.38 -18.99 -20.01
CA LEU A 475 -2.04 -19.33 -19.53
C LEU A 475 -1.47 -20.54 -20.27
N TYR A 476 -2.30 -21.58 -20.41
CA TYR A 476 -1.97 -22.86 -21.03
C TYR A 476 -3.22 -23.50 -21.66
N GLY A 477 -3.06 -24.37 -22.65
CA GLY A 477 -4.16 -25.21 -23.17
C GLY A 477 -4.08 -25.55 -24.66
N GLU A 478 -5.21 -25.99 -25.22
CA GLU A 478 -5.40 -26.28 -26.63
C GLU A 478 -5.16 -25.03 -27.52
N PRO A 479 -4.42 -25.12 -28.64
CA PRO A 479 -4.08 -23.98 -29.47
C PRO A 479 -5.30 -23.20 -29.94
N ALA A 480 -6.39 -23.90 -30.32
CA ALA A 480 -7.63 -23.27 -30.76
C ALA A 480 -8.39 -22.51 -29.66
N LEU A 481 -8.17 -22.84 -28.37
CA LEU A 481 -8.74 -22.12 -27.24
C LEU A 481 -7.85 -20.93 -26.86
N VAL A 482 -6.55 -21.16 -26.72
CA VAL A 482 -5.55 -20.12 -26.41
C VAL A 482 -5.57 -19.02 -27.48
N ASP A 483 -5.42 -19.38 -28.76
CA ASP A 483 -5.39 -18.41 -29.86
C ASP A 483 -6.68 -17.59 -29.92
N ALA A 484 -7.87 -18.20 -29.82
CA ALA A 484 -9.13 -17.46 -29.90
C ALA A 484 -9.36 -16.47 -28.74
N LEU A 485 -8.65 -16.66 -27.62
CA LEU A 485 -8.62 -15.72 -26.50
C LEU A 485 -7.56 -14.63 -26.70
N SER A 486 -6.37 -14.97 -27.19
CA SER A 486 -5.24 -14.06 -27.45
C SER A 486 -5.35 -13.22 -28.74
N ASP A 487 -6.05 -13.69 -29.78
CA ASP A 487 -6.12 -13.08 -31.13
C ASP A 487 -6.91 -11.76 -31.23
N ARG A 488 -7.39 -11.20 -30.10
CA ARG A 488 -7.80 -9.79 -30.06
C ARG A 488 -6.60 -8.93 -29.70
N PRO A 489 -5.94 -8.28 -30.68
CA PRO A 489 -5.02 -7.21 -30.34
C PRO A 489 -5.79 -6.13 -29.58
N LEU A 490 -5.16 -5.57 -28.55
CA LEU A 490 -5.50 -4.21 -28.11
C LEU A 490 -5.47 -3.32 -29.35
N ASP A 491 -6.33 -2.30 -29.44
CA ASP A 491 -6.35 -1.42 -30.61
C ASP A 491 -5.11 -0.50 -30.59
N TRP A 492 -3.95 -1.05 -30.95
CA TRP A 492 -2.63 -0.43 -30.89
C TRP A 492 -2.54 0.87 -31.71
N SER A 493 -3.52 1.16 -32.56
CA SER A 493 -3.66 2.48 -33.22
C SER A 493 -4.08 3.62 -32.27
N LYS A 494 -4.51 3.29 -31.04
CA LYS A 494 -4.81 4.22 -29.94
C LYS A 494 -3.67 4.35 -28.92
N TYR A 495 -2.56 3.63 -29.10
CA TYR A 495 -1.45 3.56 -28.15
C TYR A 495 -0.28 4.37 -28.74
N ASP A 496 0.22 5.37 -27.99
CA ASP A 496 1.21 6.30 -28.53
C ASP A 496 2.61 5.68 -28.60
N HIS A 497 3.27 5.89 -29.74
CA HIS A 497 4.50 5.18 -30.14
C HIS A 497 5.75 5.96 -29.74
N VAL A 498 6.16 5.85 -28.47
CA VAL A 498 7.38 6.54 -27.97
C VAL A 498 8.53 5.61 -27.59
N LEU A 499 8.27 4.36 -27.14
CA LEU A 499 9.33 3.47 -26.59
C LEU A 499 9.41 2.04 -27.14
N TRP A 500 8.53 1.61 -28.05
CA TRP A 500 8.55 0.23 -28.59
C TRP A 500 8.90 0.17 -30.09
N PRO A 501 9.72 -0.81 -30.53
CA PRO A 501 9.94 -1.06 -31.94
C PRO A 501 8.65 -1.54 -32.62
N SER A 502 8.57 -1.39 -33.95
CA SER A 502 7.39 -1.78 -34.74
C SER A 502 6.99 -3.24 -34.53
N ALA A 503 5.70 -3.50 -34.35
CA ALA A 503 5.08 -4.80 -34.01
C ALA A 503 5.18 -5.93 -35.07
N ALA A 504 6.23 -5.92 -35.91
CA ALA A 504 6.52 -6.93 -36.92
C ALA A 504 7.65 -7.90 -36.51
N SER A 505 8.11 -7.84 -35.25
CA SER A 505 9.25 -8.64 -34.75
C SER A 505 9.19 -8.96 -33.25
N LEU A 506 8.00 -9.06 -32.68
CA LEU A 506 7.80 -9.61 -31.33
C LEU A 506 7.62 -11.14 -31.41
N PRO A 507 7.94 -11.90 -30.35
CA PRO A 507 7.54 -13.30 -30.22
C PRO A 507 6.02 -13.45 -30.30
N ALA A 508 5.54 -14.69 -30.51
CA ALA A 508 4.13 -14.99 -30.21
C ALA A 508 3.94 -14.97 -28.69
N PRO A 509 2.84 -14.39 -28.15
CA PRO A 509 2.62 -14.33 -26.70
C PRO A 509 2.52 -15.71 -26.06
N CYS A 510 2.04 -16.70 -26.84
CA CYS A 510 1.98 -18.11 -26.47
C CYS A 510 2.59 -18.98 -27.58
N GLU A 511 3.40 -19.96 -27.18
CA GLU A 511 4.16 -20.85 -28.08
C GLU A 511 3.67 -22.29 -28.00
N GLU A 512 3.76 -23.01 -29.13
CA GLU A 512 3.36 -24.42 -29.22
C GLU A 512 4.32 -25.34 -28.45
N VAL A 513 3.73 -26.29 -27.73
CA VAL A 513 4.43 -27.31 -26.96
C VAL A 513 3.78 -28.67 -27.20
N ASP A 514 4.57 -29.66 -27.58
CA ASP A 514 4.16 -31.06 -27.60
C ASP A 514 4.14 -31.58 -26.15
N VAL A 515 2.95 -31.95 -25.68
CA VAL A 515 2.66 -32.50 -24.36
C VAL A 515 2.03 -33.86 -24.60
N CYS A 516 2.81 -34.91 -24.37
CA CYS A 516 2.37 -36.31 -24.46
C CYS A 516 1.82 -36.74 -25.84
N GLY A 517 2.12 -35.99 -26.91
CA GLY A 517 1.59 -36.19 -28.26
C GLY A 517 0.42 -35.28 -28.63
N ALA A 518 -0.11 -34.50 -27.68
CA ALA A 518 -1.03 -33.40 -27.93
C ALA A 518 -0.24 -32.09 -28.15
N THR A 519 -0.60 -31.33 -29.19
CA THR A 519 -0.07 -29.97 -29.38
C THR A 519 -0.86 -29.01 -28.50
N LYS A 520 -0.22 -28.46 -27.47
CA LYS A 520 -0.76 -27.43 -26.57
C LYS A 520 -0.05 -26.09 -26.84
N LYS A 521 -0.44 -25.01 -26.16
CA LYS A 521 0.27 -23.72 -26.10
C LYS A 521 0.50 -23.26 -24.67
N LEU A 522 1.63 -22.59 -24.41
CA LEU A 522 2.00 -22.00 -23.12
C LEU A 522 2.42 -20.53 -23.30
N CYS A 523 1.88 -19.62 -22.49
CA CYS A 523 1.96 -18.17 -22.69
C CYS A 523 3.20 -17.48 -22.07
N VAL A 524 4.39 -18.04 -22.32
CA VAL A 524 5.67 -17.65 -21.68
C VAL A 524 6.01 -16.17 -21.87
N ALA A 525 5.93 -15.66 -23.10
CA ALA A 525 6.30 -14.27 -23.38
C ALA A 525 5.31 -13.29 -22.74
N GLU A 526 4.00 -13.55 -22.81
CA GLU A 526 3.00 -12.65 -22.20
C GLU A 526 3.12 -12.58 -20.67
N GLN A 527 3.43 -13.69 -20.00
CA GLN A 527 3.55 -13.69 -18.53
C GLN A 527 4.86 -13.06 -18.04
N LEU A 528 5.99 -13.28 -18.72
CA LEU A 528 7.32 -12.85 -18.25
C LEU A 528 7.77 -11.46 -18.74
N GLU A 529 7.07 -10.83 -19.70
CA GLU A 529 7.44 -9.49 -20.20
C GLU A 529 7.27 -8.33 -19.19
N THR A 530 6.72 -8.59 -17.99
CA THR A 530 6.45 -7.54 -16.98
C THR A 530 7.63 -7.21 -16.04
N THR A 531 8.65 -8.07 -15.93
CA THR A 531 9.74 -7.97 -14.92
C THR A 531 10.87 -7.00 -15.33
N VAL A 532 10.55 -5.85 -15.94
CA VAL A 532 11.56 -4.89 -16.46
C VAL A 532 11.93 -3.80 -15.45
N SER A 533 11.07 -3.51 -14.48
CA SER A 533 11.25 -2.41 -13.51
C SER A 533 11.98 -2.85 -12.22
N GLY A 534 13.28 -3.18 -12.29
CA GLY A 534 14.10 -3.28 -11.07
C GLY A 534 15.20 -4.34 -10.99
N GLY A 535 15.99 -4.55 -12.05
CA GLY A 535 17.25 -5.31 -11.96
C GLY A 535 17.19 -6.71 -12.58
N SER A 536 18.12 -6.96 -13.52
CA SER A 536 18.22 -8.21 -14.29
C SER A 536 16.93 -8.63 -15.01
N ALA A 537 16.64 -7.97 -16.13
CA ALA A 537 15.62 -8.44 -17.06
C ALA A 537 15.86 -9.92 -17.42
N LEU A 538 14.81 -10.73 -17.31
CA LEU A 538 14.81 -12.11 -17.80
C LEU A 538 15.12 -12.08 -19.30
N THR A 539 16.24 -12.70 -19.72
CA THR A 539 16.67 -12.75 -21.13
C THR A 539 15.81 -13.69 -21.98
N THR A 540 14.81 -14.31 -21.37
CA THR A 540 14.01 -15.40 -21.88
C THR A 540 12.75 -14.88 -22.56
N THR A 541 12.88 -14.52 -23.83
CA THR A 541 11.76 -14.01 -24.67
C THR A 541 11.03 -15.11 -25.44
N SER A 542 11.20 -16.38 -25.07
CA SER A 542 10.50 -17.51 -25.67
C SER A 542 10.58 -18.78 -24.83
N LEU A 543 9.61 -19.69 -24.99
CA LEU A 543 9.62 -21.06 -24.47
C LEU A 543 10.87 -21.83 -24.94
N ALA A 544 11.29 -21.63 -26.19
CA ALA A 544 12.51 -22.24 -26.72
C ALA A 544 13.76 -21.79 -25.93
N GLN A 545 13.83 -20.52 -25.53
CA GLN A 545 14.91 -19.99 -24.68
C GLN A 545 14.75 -20.48 -23.23
N PHE A 546 13.52 -20.52 -22.69
CA PHE A 546 13.21 -20.94 -21.32
C PHE A 546 13.67 -22.38 -21.06
N ARG A 547 13.40 -23.26 -22.03
CA ARG A 547 13.89 -24.63 -22.06
C ARG A 547 15.41 -24.70 -22.21
N ALA A 548 16.01 -23.93 -23.12
CA ALA A 548 17.45 -23.92 -23.33
C ALA A 548 18.25 -23.47 -22.09
N ASP A 549 17.70 -22.56 -21.28
CA ASP A 549 18.34 -22.02 -20.08
C ASP A 549 18.26 -22.97 -18.88
N LEU A 550 17.18 -23.75 -18.72
CA LEU A 550 16.91 -24.54 -17.51
C LEU A 550 16.79 -26.05 -17.71
N GLU A 551 16.07 -26.52 -18.74
CA GLU A 551 15.67 -27.93 -18.91
C GLU A 551 16.83 -28.95 -18.88
N PRO A 552 18.06 -28.65 -19.37
CA PRO A 552 19.20 -29.56 -19.26
C PRO A 552 19.74 -29.78 -17.83
N THR A 553 19.28 -28.99 -16.85
CA THR A 553 19.79 -28.98 -15.47
C THR A 553 18.70 -29.02 -14.39
N SER A 554 17.44 -28.85 -14.76
CA SER A 554 16.31 -28.66 -13.86
C SER A 554 15.24 -29.75 -14.07
N TYR A 555 14.48 -30.03 -13.01
CA TYR A 555 13.38 -31.00 -13.06
C TYR A 555 12.31 -30.56 -14.08
N GLY A 556 11.77 -31.52 -14.85
CA GLY A 556 10.97 -31.26 -16.05
C GLY A 556 9.78 -30.32 -15.88
N LEU A 557 9.37 -29.70 -16.99
CA LEU A 557 8.22 -28.77 -17.03
C LEU A 557 6.87 -29.49 -16.92
N PHE A 558 6.81 -30.77 -17.32
CA PHE A 558 5.67 -31.66 -17.17
C PHE A 558 6.12 -33.13 -17.34
N PHE A 559 5.23 -34.08 -17.04
CA PHE A 559 5.49 -35.52 -17.16
C PHE A 559 4.24 -36.26 -17.66
N CYS A 560 4.42 -37.21 -18.59
CA CYS A 560 3.33 -38.00 -19.17
C CYS A 560 3.10 -39.34 -18.45
N ASP A 561 4.18 -39.90 -17.91
CA ASP A 561 4.18 -41.04 -17.00
C ASP A 561 4.55 -40.55 -15.58
N THR A 562 4.42 -41.43 -14.58
CA THR A 562 5.01 -41.24 -13.24
C THR A 562 6.48 -40.78 -13.34
N PRO A 563 6.84 -39.62 -12.76
CA PRO A 563 8.22 -39.14 -12.75
C PRO A 563 9.20 -40.13 -12.10
N THR A 564 10.45 -40.12 -12.57
CA THR A 564 11.49 -40.96 -11.98
C THR A 564 11.76 -40.56 -10.52
N ASN A 565 11.65 -41.53 -9.62
CA ASN A 565 11.71 -41.36 -8.16
C ASN A 565 10.57 -40.52 -7.56
N GLU A 566 9.39 -40.43 -8.19
CA GLU A 566 8.23 -39.84 -7.52
C GLU A 566 8.03 -40.45 -6.11
N PRO A 567 7.87 -39.62 -5.05
CA PRO A 567 7.67 -40.11 -3.69
C PRO A 567 6.34 -40.85 -3.54
N SER A 568 6.33 -41.89 -2.70
CA SER A 568 5.22 -42.86 -2.60
C SER A 568 4.14 -42.41 -1.62
N CYS A 569 2.87 -42.52 -2.03
CA CYS A 569 1.70 -42.33 -1.15
C CYS A 569 1.34 -43.57 -0.33
N VAL A 570 1.92 -44.74 -0.64
CA VAL A 570 1.79 -45.95 0.20
C VAL A 570 2.43 -45.70 1.58
N PRO A 571 1.66 -45.79 2.67
CA PRO A 571 2.14 -45.49 4.02
C PRO A 571 2.95 -46.66 4.58
N ALA A 572 4.26 -46.62 4.38
CA ALA A 572 5.18 -47.67 4.81
C ALA A 572 6.31 -47.12 5.70
N ARG A 573 6.52 -47.74 6.87
CA ARG A 573 7.64 -47.48 7.79
C ARG A 573 8.49 -48.75 7.96
N PRO A 574 9.62 -48.88 7.22
CA PRO A 574 10.36 -50.16 7.13
C PRO A 574 10.87 -50.72 8.47
N GLY A 575 10.21 -51.78 8.94
CA GLY A 575 10.50 -52.42 10.23
C GLY A 575 9.45 -52.14 11.33
N GLU A 576 8.48 -51.27 11.02
CA GLU A 576 7.28 -50.99 11.80
C GLU A 576 6.08 -51.60 11.04
N PHE A 577 5.69 -51.03 9.89
CA PHE A 577 4.60 -51.52 9.02
C PHE A 577 4.87 -51.33 7.52
N THR A 578 4.05 -51.95 6.67
CA THR A 578 4.28 -52.02 5.21
C THR A 578 3.30 -51.26 4.31
N GLY A 579 2.16 -50.78 4.80
CA GLY A 579 1.15 -50.11 3.96
C GLY A 579 0.59 -51.07 2.90
N ALA A 580 0.30 -52.31 3.29
CA ALA A 580 0.06 -53.39 2.35
C ALA A 580 -1.19 -54.20 2.72
N MET A 581 -2.35 -53.68 2.34
CA MET A 581 -3.67 -54.31 2.48
C MET A 581 -3.64 -55.80 2.11
N VAL A 582 -3.88 -56.68 3.08
CA VAL A 582 -3.91 -58.14 2.92
C VAL A 582 -5.05 -58.76 3.74
N ALA A 583 -5.30 -60.06 3.54
CA ALA A 583 -6.31 -60.77 4.32
C ALA A 583 -5.82 -60.99 5.76
N GLY A 584 -6.36 -60.24 6.72
CA GLY A 584 -5.94 -60.21 8.12
C GLY A 584 -5.27 -58.91 8.58
N ASP A 585 -5.14 -57.92 7.69
CA ASP A 585 -4.57 -56.57 7.89
C ASP A 585 -5.15 -55.71 6.73
N MET A 586 -6.43 -55.31 6.89
CA MET A 586 -7.30 -54.92 5.78
C MET A 586 -7.01 -53.54 5.17
N ASP A 587 -6.53 -52.57 5.96
CA ASP A 587 -6.04 -51.28 5.47
C ASP A 587 -4.51 -51.24 5.28
N GLY A 588 -3.76 -52.19 5.85
CA GLY A 588 -2.33 -52.32 5.67
C GLY A 588 -1.48 -51.62 6.74
N ASP A 589 -2.07 -51.20 7.86
CA ASP A 589 -1.42 -50.49 8.96
C ASP A 589 -0.43 -51.34 9.78
N GLY A 590 -0.55 -52.67 9.72
CA GLY A 590 0.35 -53.63 10.35
C GLY A 590 -0.05 -54.06 11.78
N VAL A 591 -1.15 -53.54 12.32
CA VAL A 591 -2.01 -54.26 13.26
C VAL A 591 -2.78 -55.33 12.45
N ALA A 592 -3.70 -56.08 13.05
CA ALA A 592 -4.44 -57.15 12.38
C ALA A 592 -5.91 -57.09 12.78
N ASP A 593 -6.84 -57.34 11.84
CA ASP A 593 -8.30 -57.09 11.91
C ASP A 593 -9.05 -57.56 13.20
N ALA A 594 -8.40 -58.31 14.09
CA ALA A 594 -8.95 -58.89 15.32
C ALA A 594 -8.29 -58.37 16.63
N ASP A 595 -7.21 -57.59 16.53
CA ASP A 595 -6.49 -56.93 17.63
C ASP A 595 -6.47 -55.39 17.43
N ASP A 596 -7.30 -54.88 16.52
CA ASP A 596 -7.29 -53.55 15.87
C ASP A 596 -8.60 -52.79 16.17
N ASP A 597 -8.51 -51.51 16.53
CA ASP A 597 -9.65 -50.63 16.87
C ASP A 597 -10.26 -49.88 15.68
N CYS A 598 -9.61 -49.87 14.51
CA CYS A 598 -10.15 -49.35 13.25
C CYS A 598 -9.84 -50.25 12.03
N PRO A 599 -10.41 -51.49 11.90
CA PRO A 599 -10.07 -52.48 10.85
C PRO A 599 -10.40 -52.15 9.37
N SER A 600 -10.50 -50.87 9.02
CA SER A 600 -10.65 -50.35 7.66
C SER A 600 -10.19 -48.87 7.54
N TYR A 601 -9.54 -48.32 8.56
CA TYR A 601 -9.06 -46.94 8.59
C TYR A 601 -7.68 -46.87 9.25
N PHE A 602 -6.65 -46.85 8.41
CA PHE A 602 -5.24 -46.83 8.79
C PHE A 602 -4.92 -45.81 9.91
N ASN A 603 -4.57 -46.30 11.11
CA ASN A 603 -4.27 -45.51 12.31
C ASN A 603 -3.10 -46.02 13.19
N PRO A 604 -1.97 -46.51 12.63
CA PRO A 604 -1.03 -47.30 13.41
C PRO A 604 -0.34 -46.46 14.49
N PRO A 605 0.04 -47.05 15.63
CA PRO A 605 0.60 -46.31 16.77
C PRO A 605 1.80 -45.44 16.36
N ARG A 606 1.67 -44.11 16.40
CA ARG A 606 2.80 -43.23 16.10
C ARG A 606 3.83 -43.34 17.23
N PRO A 607 5.12 -42.99 16.98
CA PRO A 607 6.14 -42.91 18.03
C PRO A 607 5.82 -41.97 19.22
N MET A 608 4.76 -41.16 19.16
CA MET A 608 4.18 -40.40 20.27
C MET A 608 3.07 -41.13 21.04
N ASP A 609 2.27 -41.98 20.38
CA ASP A 609 1.15 -42.73 20.99
C ASP A 609 1.66 -44.03 21.66
N GLY A 610 2.81 -44.54 21.21
CA GLY A 610 3.62 -45.54 21.93
C GLY A 610 3.45 -46.96 21.42
N THR A 611 2.41 -47.66 21.87
CA THR A 611 2.10 -49.05 21.45
C THR A 611 0.60 -49.36 21.39
N SER A 612 -0.24 -48.31 21.40
CA SER A 612 -1.69 -48.40 21.24
C SER A 612 -2.09 -47.50 20.08
N GLN A 613 -3.10 -47.91 19.32
CA GLN A 613 -3.80 -47.03 18.39
C GLN A 613 -4.50 -45.90 19.19
N PRO A 614 -4.80 -44.73 18.59
CA PRO A 614 -5.49 -43.65 19.29
C PRO A 614 -6.97 -43.97 19.50
N ASP A 615 -7.34 -44.12 20.77
CA ASP A 615 -8.70 -44.20 21.32
C ASP A 615 -8.69 -43.29 22.57
N VAL A 616 -9.28 -42.08 22.44
CA VAL A 616 -9.12 -41.01 23.44
C VAL A 616 -10.20 -40.99 24.53
N ASP A 617 -11.35 -41.65 24.33
CA ASP A 617 -12.41 -41.76 25.35
C ASP A 617 -12.55 -43.16 25.98
N GLY A 618 -12.05 -44.21 25.32
CA GLY A 618 -11.94 -45.57 25.84
C GLY A 618 -13.11 -46.52 25.51
N ASP A 619 -13.91 -46.22 24.49
CA ASP A 619 -14.99 -47.09 23.98
C ASP A 619 -14.46 -48.38 23.30
N GLY A 620 -13.33 -48.28 22.59
CA GLY A 620 -12.72 -49.37 21.82
C GLY A 620 -12.90 -49.31 20.31
N VAL A 621 -13.43 -48.20 19.77
CA VAL A 621 -13.32 -47.76 18.37
C VAL A 621 -12.26 -46.65 18.31
N GLY A 622 -11.33 -46.72 17.36
CA GLY A 622 -10.25 -45.72 17.27
C GLY A 622 -10.70 -44.36 16.71
N ASP A 623 -10.02 -43.29 17.13
CA ASP A 623 -10.33 -41.88 16.84
C ASP A 623 -10.59 -41.59 15.34
N VAL A 624 -9.91 -42.31 14.42
CA VAL A 624 -10.03 -42.06 12.97
C VAL A 624 -11.27 -42.70 12.34
N CYS A 625 -11.87 -43.70 12.96
CA CYS A 625 -13.07 -44.37 12.45
C CYS A 625 -14.34 -44.10 13.29
N ASP A 626 -14.18 -43.58 14.50
CA ASP A 626 -15.31 -43.15 15.33
C ASP A 626 -15.95 -41.81 14.85
N PRO A 627 -17.28 -41.75 14.66
CA PRO A 627 -18.01 -40.50 14.50
C PRO A 627 -18.00 -39.55 15.72
N CYS A 628 -17.69 -40.06 16.92
CA CYS A 628 -17.93 -39.39 18.19
C CYS A 628 -16.73 -39.39 19.18
N PRO A 629 -15.49 -39.04 18.77
CA PRO A 629 -14.24 -39.37 19.49
C PRO A 629 -14.03 -38.73 20.89
N PHE A 630 -15.08 -38.19 21.52
CA PHE A 630 -15.07 -37.69 22.90
C PHE A 630 -16.30 -38.14 23.73
N ASP A 631 -17.19 -39.02 23.22
CA ASP A 631 -18.31 -39.59 23.97
C ASP A 631 -18.60 -41.07 23.64
N ALA A 632 -17.85 -41.95 24.32
CA ALA A 632 -17.96 -43.41 24.49
C ALA A 632 -19.36 -44.01 24.80
N ASN A 633 -20.43 -43.22 24.71
CA ASN A 633 -21.82 -43.61 24.92
C ASN A 633 -22.68 -43.47 23.65
N THR A 634 -22.14 -42.90 22.57
CA THR A 634 -22.85 -42.66 21.30
C THR A 634 -21.94 -42.80 20.08
N THR A 635 -22.48 -43.33 18.98
CA THR A 635 -21.87 -43.27 17.64
C THR A 635 -22.75 -42.50 16.64
N ALA A 636 -23.67 -41.69 17.18
CA ALA A 636 -24.69 -40.94 16.46
C ALA A 636 -24.53 -39.42 16.67
N CYS A 637 -23.32 -38.92 16.45
CA CYS A 637 -23.04 -37.49 16.35
C CYS A 637 -23.47 -36.98 14.98
N THR A 638 -23.96 -35.75 14.92
CA THR A 638 -23.89 -34.97 13.68
C THR A 638 -22.42 -34.74 13.37
N SER A 639 -21.98 -35.16 12.19
CA SER A 639 -20.80 -34.56 11.57
C SER A 639 -21.05 -33.06 11.43
N VAL A 640 -20.09 -32.22 11.80
CA VAL A 640 -20.09 -30.82 11.35
C VAL A 640 -20.05 -30.88 9.81
N ASP A 641 -21.03 -30.29 9.14
CA ASP A 641 -20.98 -30.20 7.67
C ASP A 641 -19.95 -29.11 7.35
N PRO A 642 -18.86 -29.39 6.60
CA PRO A 642 -17.85 -28.36 6.34
C PRO A 642 -18.39 -27.17 5.52
N ASP A 643 -19.58 -27.27 4.93
CA ASP A 643 -20.28 -26.16 4.28
C ASP A 643 -21.30 -25.45 5.22
N ASP A 644 -21.29 -25.77 6.53
CA ASP A 644 -21.93 -25.15 7.73
C ASP A 644 -20.85 -25.06 8.85
N ILE A 645 -19.99 -24.04 8.76
CA ILE A 645 -18.71 -24.00 9.47
C ILE A 645 -18.83 -23.81 10.99
N ASP A 646 -19.96 -23.30 11.47
CA ASP A 646 -20.17 -23.03 12.89
C ASP A 646 -21.19 -23.98 13.56
N GLY A 647 -22.00 -24.68 12.77
CA GLY A 647 -22.85 -25.78 13.20
C GLY A 647 -24.26 -25.39 13.68
N ASP A 648 -24.76 -24.20 13.33
CA ASP A 648 -26.12 -23.78 13.67
C ASP A 648 -27.23 -24.49 12.85
N GLY A 649 -26.87 -25.12 11.73
CA GLY A 649 -27.77 -25.83 10.82
C GLY A 649 -28.10 -25.10 9.51
N TYR A 650 -27.53 -23.91 9.26
CA TYR A 650 -27.63 -23.19 8.01
C TYR A 650 -26.29 -23.22 7.25
N LEU A 651 -26.30 -23.80 6.04
CA LEU A 651 -25.10 -23.83 5.19
C LEU A 651 -24.65 -22.40 4.85
N ASN A 652 -23.34 -22.10 5.01
CA ASN A 652 -22.69 -20.80 4.81
C ASN A 652 -23.22 -19.96 3.62
N PRO A 653 -23.60 -20.52 2.43
CA PRO A 653 -24.14 -19.72 1.33
C PRO A 653 -25.57 -19.18 1.52
N ASN A 654 -26.26 -19.53 2.61
CA ASN A 654 -27.64 -19.14 2.92
C ASN A 654 -27.80 -18.61 4.36
N ASP A 655 -26.70 -18.54 5.09
CA ASP A 655 -26.59 -18.15 6.49
C ASP A 655 -26.21 -16.66 6.58
N ASN A 656 -26.77 -15.93 7.55
CA ASN A 656 -26.47 -14.52 7.80
C ASN A 656 -25.33 -14.28 8.81
N CYS A 657 -24.82 -15.31 9.50
CA CYS A 657 -23.57 -15.27 10.27
C CYS A 657 -22.62 -16.47 10.02
N PRO A 658 -21.99 -16.63 8.82
CA PRO A 658 -21.13 -17.79 8.42
C PRO A 658 -19.82 -18.06 9.19
N ALA A 659 -19.81 -17.88 10.51
CA ALA A 659 -18.72 -18.11 11.46
C ALA A 659 -19.15 -17.94 12.95
N ILE A 660 -20.41 -17.58 13.26
CA ILE A 660 -20.89 -17.28 14.63
C ILE A 660 -22.32 -17.85 14.83
N PRO A 661 -22.49 -19.00 15.51
CA PRO A 661 -23.73 -19.78 15.42
C PRO A 661 -24.99 -19.05 15.91
N ASN A 662 -25.99 -18.91 15.04
CA ASN A 662 -27.26 -18.24 15.34
C ASN A 662 -28.48 -19.01 14.79
N GLU A 663 -28.84 -20.15 15.39
CA GLU A 663 -29.95 -21.06 14.97
C GLU A 663 -31.30 -20.38 14.63
N ASP A 664 -31.57 -19.18 15.14
CA ASP A 664 -32.78 -18.40 14.87
C ASP A 664 -32.68 -17.43 13.67
N GLN A 665 -31.48 -17.30 13.10
CA GLN A 665 -31.07 -16.42 11.99
C GLN A 665 -31.57 -14.99 12.20
N ALA A 666 -31.53 -14.50 13.44
CA ALA A 666 -31.95 -13.15 13.79
C ALA A 666 -31.17 -12.09 12.99
N ASP A 667 -31.90 -11.22 12.30
CA ASP A 667 -31.45 -10.03 11.58
C ASP A 667 -32.46 -8.93 11.94
N GLY A 668 -32.04 -8.05 12.86
CA GLY A 668 -32.91 -7.07 13.51
C GLY A 668 -33.23 -5.83 12.67
N ASP A 669 -32.46 -5.57 11.62
CA ASP A 669 -32.57 -4.36 10.79
C ASP A 669 -32.82 -4.59 9.28
N GLU A 670 -32.88 -5.86 8.86
CA GLU A 670 -33.19 -6.38 7.53
C GLU A 670 -32.07 -6.13 6.47
N ASP A 671 -30.79 -6.20 6.86
CA ASP A 671 -29.65 -6.01 5.94
C ASP A 671 -29.05 -7.29 5.32
N GLY A 672 -29.24 -8.45 5.96
CA GLY A 672 -28.67 -9.74 5.55
C GLY A 672 -27.40 -10.18 6.29
N VAL A 673 -27.00 -9.50 7.37
CA VAL A 673 -26.00 -9.92 8.37
C VAL A 673 -26.73 -10.14 9.70
N GLY A 674 -26.46 -11.23 10.42
CA GLY A 674 -27.20 -11.58 11.63
C GLY A 674 -26.75 -10.85 12.91
N ASP A 675 -27.66 -10.73 13.88
CA ASP A 675 -27.52 -9.98 15.15
C ASP A 675 -26.28 -10.37 16.00
N LEU A 676 -25.72 -11.57 15.81
CA LEU A 676 -24.58 -12.06 16.58
C LEU A 676 -23.22 -11.74 15.95
N CYS A 677 -23.17 -11.57 14.62
CA CYS A 677 -21.94 -11.26 13.87
C CYS A 677 -21.91 -9.82 13.37
N ASP A 678 -23.06 -9.16 13.28
CA ASP A 678 -23.11 -7.73 13.01
C ASP A 678 -22.57 -6.90 14.19
N LYS A 679 -21.97 -5.76 13.85
CA LYS A 679 -21.34 -4.83 14.79
C LYS A 679 -22.28 -3.70 15.22
N CYS A 680 -23.47 -3.63 14.62
CA CYS A 680 -24.34 -2.46 14.65
C CYS A 680 -25.85 -2.82 14.66
N PRO A 681 -26.39 -3.84 15.40
CA PRO A 681 -27.62 -4.60 15.04
C PRO A 681 -28.99 -3.88 15.20
N GLU A 682 -29.02 -2.56 15.03
CA GLU A 682 -30.22 -1.72 14.95
C GLU A 682 -30.13 -0.69 13.77
N ASP A 683 -29.08 -0.72 12.93
CA ASP A 683 -28.70 0.34 11.96
C ASP A 683 -27.95 -0.23 10.70
N PRO A 684 -28.63 -0.50 9.56
CA PRO A 684 -28.12 -1.35 8.45
C PRO A 684 -26.76 -1.00 7.80
N ASN A 685 -25.91 -2.02 7.61
CA ASN A 685 -24.58 -1.98 7.00
C ASN A 685 -24.17 -3.27 6.23
N PRO A 686 -24.86 -3.63 5.14
CA PRO A 686 -24.77 -4.97 4.57
C PRO A 686 -23.37 -5.27 4.02
N ASN A 687 -22.96 -6.54 4.11
CA ASN A 687 -21.60 -7.03 3.82
C ASN A 687 -20.54 -6.53 4.84
N GLY A 688 -20.89 -6.44 6.13
CA GLY A 688 -19.97 -6.04 7.21
C GLY A 688 -19.43 -4.61 7.06
N ALA A 689 -20.25 -3.69 6.55
CA ALA A 689 -19.83 -2.33 6.28
C ALA A 689 -19.66 -1.51 7.59
N PRO A 690 -18.92 -0.38 7.56
CA PRO A 690 -18.74 0.46 8.75
C PRO A 690 -20.06 1.05 9.30
N CYS A 691 -20.32 0.87 10.61
CA CYS A 691 -21.60 1.22 11.26
C CYS A 691 -22.12 2.62 10.90
N PRO A 692 -23.42 2.82 10.66
CA PRO A 692 -24.01 4.14 10.49
C PRO A 692 -23.76 5.05 11.71
N ALA A 693 -23.24 6.26 11.47
CA ALA A 693 -23.01 7.23 12.55
C ALA A 693 -23.37 8.65 12.12
N SER A 694 -23.73 9.52 13.07
CA SER A 694 -23.81 10.96 12.83
C SER A 694 -22.50 11.67 13.18
N ILE A 695 -22.23 12.82 12.55
CA ILE A 695 -21.10 13.67 12.95
C ILE A 695 -21.16 13.99 14.46
N TYR A 696 -22.36 14.22 15.01
CA TYR A 696 -22.51 14.57 16.42
C TYR A 696 -22.01 13.46 17.34
N ASP A 697 -22.25 12.19 17.00
CA ASP A 697 -21.92 11.05 17.86
C ASP A 697 -20.41 10.79 17.86
N VAL A 698 -19.79 10.88 16.68
CA VAL A 698 -18.32 10.85 16.53
C VAL A 698 -17.67 12.03 17.26
N LYS A 699 -18.10 13.28 17.02
CA LYS A 699 -17.50 14.47 17.63
C LYS A 699 -17.76 14.59 19.14
N LYS A 700 -18.88 14.06 19.65
CA LYS A 700 -19.18 13.99 21.09
C LYS A 700 -18.54 12.77 21.78
N ARG A 701 -17.86 11.89 21.02
CA ARG A 701 -17.26 10.61 21.49
C ARG A 701 -18.29 9.68 22.14
N VAL A 702 -19.45 9.56 21.50
CA VAL A 702 -20.44 8.50 21.74
C VAL A 702 -19.95 7.23 21.04
N THR A 703 -19.51 7.36 19.78
CA THR A 703 -18.64 6.39 19.09
C THR A 703 -17.25 6.42 19.73
N ALA A 704 -16.58 5.27 19.83
CA ALA A 704 -15.24 5.15 20.39
C ALA A 704 -14.14 5.45 19.36
N ILE A 705 -12.91 5.63 19.83
CA ILE A 705 -11.72 5.79 18.99
C ILE A 705 -11.25 4.40 18.56
N GLY A 706 -11.12 4.18 17.25
CA GLY A 706 -10.84 2.87 16.65
C GLY A 706 -12.03 2.27 15.89
N ASP A 707 -13.25 2.73 16.15
CA ASP A 707 -14.46 2.26 15.47
C ASP A 707 -14.46 2.66 13.98
N ALA A 708 -14.89 1.76 13.11
CA ALA A 708 -15.16 2.07 11.71
C ALA A 708 -16.62 2.56 11.55
N VAL A 709 -16.81 3.74 10.95
CA VAL A 709 -18.14 4.35 10.76
C VAL A 709 -18.43 4.73 9.32
N SER A 710 -19.72 4.85 8.98
CA SER A 710 -20.23 5.46 7.75
C SER A 710 -21.18 6.62 8.07
N ILE A 711 -20.78 7.84 7.70
CA ILE A 711 -21.51 9.08 7.95
C ILE A 711 -22.17 9.55 6.65
N LYS A 712 -23.50 9.51 6.62
CA LYS A 712 -24.28 9.80 5.41
C LYS A 712 -24.62 11.29 5.24
N GLY A 713 -24.55 11.78 4.00
CA GLY A 713 -25.19 13.02 3.56
C GLY A 713 -24.55 14.34 3.99
N VAL A 714 -23.25 14.36 4.24
CA VAL A 714 -22.49 15.54 4.72
C VAL A 714 -21.95 16.37 3.55
N VAL A 715 -21.70 17.67 3.74
CA VAL A 715 -21.27 18.58 2.65
C VAL A 715 -19.85 19.08 2.85
N VAL A 716 -19.02 18.98 1.80
CA VAL A 716 -17.60 19.36 1.84
C VAL A 716 -17.43 20.88 1.96
N THR A 717 -16.72 21.36 2.97
CA THR A 717 -16.58 22.79 3.32
C THR A 717 -15.24 23.41 2.91
N ALA A 718 -14.15 22.65 2.99
CA ALA A 718 -12.80 23.03 2.57
C ALA A 718 -11.93 21.80 2.26
N LEU A 719 -10.87 21.98 1.47
CA LEU A 719 -9.86 20.96 1.13
C LEU A 719 -8.49 21.41 1.65
N ALA A 720 -7.72 20.49 2.22
CA ALA A 720 -6.29 20.65 2.49
C ALA A 720 -5.49 19.72 1.55
N SER A 721 -4.16 19.69 1.67
CA SER A 721 -3.30 18.79 0.88
C SER A 721 -3.59 17.30 1.14
N ASN A 722 -3.75 16.92 2.41
CA ASN A 722 -3.87 15.53 2.89
C ASN A 722 -5.21 15.19 3.56
N ALA A 723 -6.19 16.09 3.46
CA ALA A 723 -7.46 15.99 4.16
C ALA A 723 -8.54 16.87 3.51
N TYR A 724 -9.78 16.69 3.94
CA TYR A 724 -10.88 17.62 3.68
C TYR A 724 -11.76 17.78 4.93
N THR A 725 -12.63 18.77 4.92
CA THR A 725 -13.61 19.00 6.00
C THR A 725 -15.02 18.82 5.46
N VAL A 726 -15.87 18.24 6.28
CA VAL A 726 -17.30 18.02 5.99
C VAL A 726 -18.16 18.58 7.09
N GLN A 727 -19.33 19.11 6.72
CA GLN A 727 -20.29 19.70 7.65
C GLN A 727 -21.71 19.23 7.31
N LEU A 728 -22.49 18.88 8.33
CA LEU A 728 -23.91 18.60 8.15
C LEU A 728 -24.65 19.94 7.89
N PRO A 729 -25.35 20.10 6.76
CA PRO A 729 -25.98 21.38 6.44
C PRO A 729 -27.22 21.61 7.30
N ALA A 730 -27.46 22.86 7.73
CA ALA A 730 -28.60 23.26 8.57
C ALA A 730 -30.00 23.10 7.92
N SER A 731 -30.07 22.51 6.73
CA SER A 731 -31.28 22.11 6.02
C SER A 731 -31.56 20.59 6.12
N ASP A 732 -30.64 19.80 6.68
CA ASP A 732 -30.81 18.37 6.87
C ASP A 732 -31.69 18.08 8.10
N LEU A 733 -32.42 16.97 8.08
CA LEU A 733 -33.35 16.59 9.15
C LEU A 733 -32.60 16.09 10.40
N LYS A 734 -31.35 15.61 10.25
CA LYS A 734 -30.50 15.16 11.37
C LYS A 734 -29.74 16.31 12.08
N TYR A 735 -29.98 17.59 11.75
CA TYR A 735 -29.19 18.73 12.25
C TYR A 735 -29.65 19.25 13.63
N ASP A 736 -28.93 18.87 14.69
CA ASP A 736 -29.09 19.31 16.09
C ASP A 736 -28.32 20.62 16.42
N GLY A 737 -28.26 21.55 15.48
CA GLY A 737 -27.54 22.82 15.64
C GLY A 737 -26.05 22.77 15.30
N ALA A 738 -25.36 23.90 15.50
CA ALA A 738 -24.03 24.12 14.95
C ALA A 738 -22.88 23.45 15.73
N ALA A 739 -23.05 23.28 17.05
CA ALA A 739 -22.04 22.65 17.89
C ALA A 739 -21.86 21.17 17.52
N TYR A 740 -20.63 20.75 17.24
CA TYR A 740 -20.27 19.40 16.83
C TYR A 740 -20.93 18.95 15.51
N SER A 741 -21.21 19.88 14.58
CA SER A 741 -21.86 19.60 13.28
C SER A 741 -20.89 19.47 12.08
N ALA A 742 -19.58 19.50 12.33
CA ALA A 742 -18.53 19.34 11.32
C ALA A 742 -17.43 18.39 11.78
N LEU A 743 -16.71 17.82 10.81
CA LEU A 743 -15.69 16.79 11.00
C LEU A 743 -14.51 17.00 10.04
N TYR A 744 -13.30 16.73 10.53
CA TYR A 744 -12.08 16.67 9.74
C TYR A 744 -11.89 15.23 9.23
N VAL A 745 -11.54 15.08 7.96
CA VAL A 745 -11.41 13.77 7.30
C VAL A 745 -10.02 13.69 6.67
N PHE A 746 -9.13 12.93 7.31
CA PHE A 746 -7.79 12.65 6.83
C PHE A 746 -7.83 11.54 5.77
N ASN A 747 -7.24 11.82 4.60
CA ASN A 747 -7.21 10.88 3.47
C ASN A 747 -5.82 10.79 2.81
N GLY A 748 -4.79 11.42 3.40
CA GLY A 748 -3.39 11.33 2.99
C GLY A 748 -3.01 12.14 1.76
N SER A 749 -3.76 12.01 0.65
CA SER A 749 -3.45 12.66 -0.63
C SER A 749 -4.70 12.90 -1.50
N ASP A 750 -4.59 12.75 -2.83
CA ASP A 750 -5.69 12.89 -3.78
C ASP A 750 -6.03 11.53 -4.43
N PRO A 751 -7.28 11.27 -4.84
CA PRO A 751 -8.38 12.23 -5.01
C PRO A 751 -9.01 12.73 -3.70
N LYS A 752 -9.80 13.80 -3.80
CA LYS A 752 -10.72 14.32 -2.77
C LYS A 752 -12.04 14.76 -3.44
N PRO A 753 -13.18 14.79 -2.72
CA PRO A 753 -14.44 15.35 -3.25
C PRO A 753 -14.35 16.88 -3.40
N ALA A 754 -15.19 17.51 -4.21
CA ALA A 754 -15.13 18.96 -4.43
C ALA A 754 -15.87 19.76 -3.34
N ILE A 755 -15.43 21.00 -3.08
CA ILE A 755 -16.10 21.89 -2.12
C ILE A 755 -17.55 22.14 -2.57
N GLY A 756 -18.50 21.82 -1.70
CA GLY A 756 -19.92 21.88 -1.98
C GLY A 756 -20.51 20.64 -2.64
N ASP A 757 -19.80 19.51 -2.74
CA ASP A 757 -20.42 18.21 -2.95
C ASP A 757 -21.09 17.71 -1.66
N LYS A 758 -22.27 17.08 -1.77
CA LYS A 758 -22.86 16.23 -0.71
C LYS A 758 -22.35 14.81 -0.92
N VAL A 759 -21.74 14.26 0.12
CA VAL A 759 -21.05 12.96 0.12
C VAL A 759 -21.55 12.09 1.27
N ASP A 760 -21.46 10.78 1.09
CA ASP A 760 -21.37 9.84 2.20
C ASP A 760 -19.88 9.55 2.42
N VAL A 761 -19.43 9.51 3.68
CA VAL A 761 -18.01 9.29 4.04
C VAL A 761 -17.93 8.13 5.00
N SER A 762 -17.06 7.16 4.72
CA SER A 762 -16.70 6.10 5.67
C SER A 762 -15.24 6.25 6.11
N GLY A 763 -14.90 5.77 7.30
CA GLY A 763 -13.53 5.79 7.83
C GLY A 763 -13.45 5.34 9.28
N VAL A 764 -12.24 5.28 9.83
CA VAL A 764 -11.97 4.91 11.22
C VAL A 764 -11.90 6.15 12.10
N VAL A 765 -12.59 6.16 13.24
CA VAL A 765 -12.60 7.27 14.18
C VAL A 765 -11.24 7.39 14.90
N SER A 766 -10.64 8.58 14.84
CA SER A 766 -9.30 8.89 15.34
C SER A 766 -9.29 10.12 16.26
N ASP A 767 -8.37 10.17 17.22
CA ASP A 767 -8.03 11.35 18.01
C ASP A 767 -6.58 11.74 17.69
N TYR A 768 -6.40 12.79 16.89
CA TYR A 768 -5.09 13.28 16.49
C TYR A 768 -4.72 14.53 17.30
N PHE A 769 -4.00 14.32 18.40
CA PHE A 769 -3.56 15.37 19.34
C PHE A 769 -4.72 16.21 19.92
N GLY A 770 -5.91 15.64 20.06
CA GLY A 770 -7.13 16.26 20.59
C GLY A 770 -8.20 16.55 19.53
N GLU A 771 -7.82 16.70 18.26
CA GLU A 771 -8.76 16.88 17.14
C GLU A 771 -9.37 15.51 16.79
N VAL A 772 -10.71 15.40 16.85
CA VAL A 772 -11.41 14.16 16.48
C VAL A 772 -11.69 14.16 14.98
N GLU A 773 -11.12 13.19 14.27
CA GLU A 773 -11.13 13.07 12.80
C GLU A 773 -11.50 11.65 12.34
N LEU A 774 -11.68 11.47 11.02
CA LEU A 774 -11.66 10.14 10.40
C LEU A 774 -10.33 9.89 9.68
N THR A 775 -9.77 8.71 9.84
CA THR A 775 -8.64 8.18 9.06
C THR A 775 -9.10 7.00 8.18
N SER A 776 -8.19 6.45 7.34
CA SER A 776 -8.49 5.34 6.40
C SER A 776 -9.75 5.56 5.57
N SER A 777 -9.99 6.82 5.16
CA SER A 777 -11.31 7.28 4.73
C SER A 777 -11.61 7.04 3.24
N SER A 778 -12.87 6.74 2.96
CA SER A 778 -13.46 6.60 1.62
C SER A 778 -14.75 7.42 1.52
N TRP A 779 -15.20 7.75 0.31
CA TRP A 779 -16.40 8.56 0.11
C TRP A 779 -17.10 8.27 -1.21
N THR A 780 -18.41 8.50 -1.25
CA THR A 780 -19.21 8.48 -2.48
C THR A 780 -19.94 9.82 -2.64
N ILE A 781 -20.08 10.29 -3.88
CA ILE A 781 -20.75 11.58 -4.17
C ILE A 781 -22.25 11.32 -4.34
N VAL A 782 -23.04 11.65 -3.32
CA VAL A 782 -24.51 11.59 -3.32
C VAL A 782 -25.09 12.65 -4.26
N THR A 783 -24.55 13.87 -4.22
CA THR A 783 -24.94 14.95 -5.15
C THR A 783 -23.82 15.98 -5.25
N SER A 784 -23.23 16.13 -6.45
CA SER A 784 -22.19 17.14 -6.66
C SER A 784 -22.76 18.56 -6.71
N GLY A 785 -22.00 19.55 -6.22
CA GLY A 785 -22.27 20.97 -6.43
C GLY A 785 -23.53 21.53 -5.75
N VAL A 786 -23.98 20.96 -4.63
CA VAL A 786 -25.05 21.55 -3.79
C VAL A 786 -24.63 22.88 -3.16
N GLY A 787 -23.32 23.13 -3.04
CA GLY A 787 -22.71 24.33 -2.48
C GLY A 787 -22.43 24.21 -0.98
N ALA A 788 -21.33 24.81 -0.53
CA ALA A 788 -20.95 24.78 0.88
C ALA A 788 -21.97 25.54 1.78
N PRO A 789 -22.20 25.09 3.03
CA PRO A 789 -23.03 25.81 3.99
C PRO A 789 -22.64 27.28 4.18
N ALA A 790 -23.61 28.11 4.60
CA ALA A 790 -23.34 29.48 4.98
C ALA A 790 -22.49 29.51 6.27
N PRO A 791 -21.40 30.31 6.34
CA PRO A 791 -20.50 30.31 7.48
C PRO A 791 -21.16 30.88 8.74
N LEU A 792 -20.94 30.23 9.89
CA LEU A 792 -21.43 30.73 11.17
C LEU A 792 -20.68 32.01 11.56
N VAL A 793 -21.41 33.10 11.83
CA VAL A 793 -20.80 34.35 12.29
C VAL A 793 -20.44 34.25 13.77
N VAL A 794 -19.16 34.40 14.08
CA VAL A 794 -18.60 34.27 15.44
C VAL A 794 -17.70 35.46 15.79
N THR A 795 -17.51 35.69 17.09
CA THR A 795 -16.46 36.58 17.60
C THR A 795 -15.12 35.84 17.68
N PRO A 796 -13.96 36.47 17.42
CA PRO A 796 -12.68 35.78 17.51
C PRO A 796 -12.43 35.12 18.87
N ALA A 797 -12.83 35.79 19.96
CA ALA A 797 -12.57 35.35 21.32
C ALA A 797 -13.43 34.14 21.79
N GLU A 798 -14.48 33.75 21.06
CA GLU A 798 -15.25 32.53 21.41
C GLU A 798 -14.72 31.27 20.74
N VAL A 799 -13.91 31.41 19.68
CA VAL A 799 -13.26 30.32 18.93
C VAL A 799 -11.73 30.31 19.06
N ALA A 800 -11.12 31.31 19.71
CA ALA A 800 -9.71 31.29 20.10
C ALA A 800 -9.42 30.25 21.20
N VAL A 801 -8.15 30.11 21.59
CA VAL A 801 -7.72 29.14 22.61
C VAL A 801 -8.41 29.40 23.96
N GLY A 802 -9.17 28.43 24.46
CA GLY A 802 -9.98 28.58 25.69
C GLY A 802 -11.26 29.41 25.50
N GLY A 803 -11.66 29.71 24.26
CA GLY A 803 -12.94 30.31 23.93
C GLY A 803 -14.11 29.36 24.18
N ALA A 804 -15.27 29.92 24.55
CA ALA A 804 -16.42 29.14 25.05
C ALA A 804 -17.06 28.17 24.04
N ASN A 805 -16.78 28.33 22.74
CA ASN A 805 -17.33 27.52 21.65
C ASN A 805 -16.23 26.88 20.79
N ALA A 806 -14.96 26.95 21.19
CA ALA A 806 -13.84 26.60 20.32
C ALA A 806 -13.84 25.11 19.93
N ASP A 807 -13.77 24.23 20.94
CA ASP A 807 -13.86 22.77 20.79
C ASP A 807 -15.18 22.32 20.12
N ALA A 808 -16.26 23.10 20.34
CA ALA A 808 -17.59 22.82 19.81
C ALA A 808 -17.77 23.22 18.34
N TYR A 809 -16.93 24.11 17.81
CA TYR A 809 -16.95 24.55 16.41
C TYR A 809 -15.71 24.08 15.62
N GLU A 810 -14.98 23.10 16.13
CA GLU A 810 -13.91 22.40 15.39
C GLU A 810 -14.41 21.85 14.04
N ALA A 811 -13.59 21.96 12.99
CA ALA A 811 -13.91 21.73 11.57
C ALA A 811 -15.04 22.59 10.96
N LEU A 812 -15.77 23.39 11.76
CA LEU A 812 -16.93 24.16 11.30
C LEU A 812 -16.51 25.34 10.41
N LEU A 813 -17.29 25.62 9.35
CA LEU A 813 -17.08 26.82 8.55
C LEU A 813 -17.62 28.06 9.30
N VAL A 814 -16.71 28.95 9.72
CA VAL A 814 -17.00 30.13 10.54
C VAL A 814 -16.54 31.43 9.87
N LYS A 815 -17.03 32.56 10.39
CA LYS A 815 -16.73 33.91 9.92
C LYS A 815 -16.57 34.89 11.07
N VAL A 816 -15.36 35.41 11.26
CA VAL A 816 -15.08 36.53 12.18
C VAL A 816 -15.26 37.87 11.47
N GLN A 817 -15.56 38.92 12.24
CA GLN A 817 -15.85 40.26 11.69
C GLN A 817 -15.09 41.38 12.42
N ASN A 818 -14.76 42.43 11.67
CA ASN A 818 -14.15 43.68 12.16
C ASN A 818 -12.86 43.46 12.97
N VAL A 819 -11.95 42.64 12.45
CA VAL A 819 -10.71 42.25 13.11
C VAL A 819 -9.52 43.09 12.62
N SER A 820 -8.46 43.18 13.43
CA SER A 820 -7.17 43.72 12.98
C SER A 820 -6.00 42.79 13.30
N VAL A 821 -4.97 42.82 12.47
CA VAL A 821 -3.75 42.02 12.61
C VAL A 821 -2.92 42.56 13.76
N LEU A 822 -2.72 41.74 14.80
CA LEU A 822 -1.94 42.08 15.99
C LEU A 822 -0.47 41.68 15.87
N ASN A 823 -0.18 40.53 15.25
CA ASN A 823 1.17 40.02 15.08
C ASN A 823 1.27 39.14 13.82
N ILE A 824 2.28 39.40 12.99
CA ILE A 824 2.58 38.68 11.72
C ILE A 824 3.69 37.62 11.89
N ALA A 825 4.12 37.37 13.12
CA ALA A 825 5.03 36.30 13.52
C ALA A 825 4.62 35.82 14.94
N PRO A 826 3.47 35.12 15.06
CA PRO A 826 3.00 34.63 16.35
C PRO A 826 3.97 33.60 16.94
N THR A 827 4.14 33.59 18.26
CA THR A 827 4.96 32.57 18.91
C THR A 827 4.20 31.25 18.92
N GLY A 828 4.76 30.21 18.30
CA GLY A 828 4.23 28.85 18.33
C GLY A 828 4.60 28.09 19.60
N GLN A 829 4.00 26.92 19.77
CA GLN A 829 4.43 25.93 20.75
C GLN A 829 5.70 25.20 20.29
N THR A 830 6.35 24.45 21.18
CA THR A 830 7.58 23.71 20.85
C THR A 830 7.29 22.63 19.79
N GLY A 831 7.77 22.84 18.55
CA GLY A 831 7.53 21.96 17.40
C GLY A 831 6.51 22.51 16.39
N GLU A 832 5.79 23.57 16.73
CA GLU A 832 4.82 24.21 15.83
C GLU A 832 5.52 25.18 14.86
N THR A 833 5.34 24.96 13.56
CA THR A 833 5.75 25.93 12.53
C THR A 833 4.66 27.00 12.37
N VAL A 834 5.05 28.26 12.54
CA VAL A 834 4.18 29.45 12.51
C VAL A 834 4.49 30.40 11.35
N ALA A 835 5.23 29.94 10.35
CA ALA A 835 5.49 30.71 9.13
C ALA A 835 4.24 30.67 8.26
N GLY A 836 3.73 31.84 7.86
CA GLY A 836 2.42 31.97 7.20
C GLY A 836 1.26 32.29 8.15
N GLU A 837 1.44 32.10 9.47
CA GLU A 837 0.43 32.47 10.46
C GLU A 837 0.45 33.96 10.83
N PHE A 838 -0.71 34.50 11.21
CA PHE A 838 -0.82 35.78 11.91
C PHE A 838 -1.98 35.80 12.92
N LEU A 839 -1.76 36.49 14.04
CA LEU A 839 -2.79 36.70 15.06
C LEU A 839 -3.66 37.91 14.72
N VAL A 840 -4.96 37.78 14.93
CA VAL A 840 -5.92 38.90 14.89
C VAL A 840 -6.50 39.22 16.26
N THR A 841 -7.18 40.37 16.38
CA THR A 841 -7.89 40.82 17.59
C THR A 841 -8.73 39.73 18.23
N GLY A 842 -8.52 39.49 19.53
CA GLY A 842 -9.14 38.38 20.28
C GLY A 842 -8.30 37.11 20.31
N ASP A 843 -7.02 37.21 19.95
CA ASP A 843 -5.97 36.18 20.06
C ASP A 843 -6.28 34.87 19.30
N LEU A 844 -7.06 35.01 18.22
CA LEU A 844 -7.29 33.96 17.22
C LEU A 844 -6.16 33.97 16.18
N SER A 845 -5.55 32.81 15.91
CA SER A 845 -4.60 32.66 14.81
C SER A 845 -5.34 32.44 13.48
N VAL A 846 -4.81 33.02 12.42
CA VAL A 846 -5.18 32.73 11.02
C VAL A 846 -3.97 32.06 10.38
N ASP A 847 -4.17 30.88 9.80
CA ASP A 847 -3.12 29.95 9.39
C ASP A 847 -3.28 29.58 7.90
N ASP A 848 -2.17 29.37 7.21
CA ASP A 848 -2.09 29.22 5.76
C ASP A 848 -2.15 27.77 5.25
N GLN A 849 -2.38 26.78 6.13
CA GLN A 849 -2.49 25.34 5.80
C GLN A 849 -3.39 25.04 4.58
N ILE A 850 -4.41 25.87 4.35
CA ILE A 850 -5.29 25.79 3.17
C ILE A 850 -5.02 26.93 2.17
N PHE A 851 -4.81 28.17 2.62
CA PHE A 851 -4.58 29.31 1.73
C PHE A 851 -3.69 30.40 2.34
N LEU A 852 -2.48 30.54 1.80
CA LEU A 852 -1.60 31.68 2.10
C LEU A 852 -2.11 32.96 1.42
N VAL A 853 -2.56 33.91 2.25
CA VAL A 853 -2.98 35.24 1.81
C VAL A 853 -1.79 36.03 1.23
N SER A 854 -1.98 36.57 0.02
CA SER A 854 -0.98 37.33 -0.72
C SER A 854 -1.59 38.61 -1.29
N PRO A 855 -0.96 39.80 -1.14
CA PRO A 855 0.26 40.04 -0.36
C PRO A 855 0.05 39.76 1.14
N PHE A 856 1.10 39.26 1.80
CA PHE A 856 0.99 38.86 3.21
C PHE A 856 0.60 40.04 4.12
N PRO A 857 -0.21 39.83 5.18
CA PRO A 857 -0.73 40.93 5.97
C PRO A 857 0.35 41.66 6.76
N VAL A 858 0.04 42.88 7.18
CA VAL A 858 0.91 43.70 8.03
C VAL A 858 0.24 44.05 9.34
N VAL A 859 1.02 44.21 10.41
CA VAL A 859 0.51 44.60 11.73
C VAL A 859 -0.29 45.91 11.63
N GLY A 860 -1.51 45.92 12.16
CA GLY A 860 -2.45 47.02 12.07
C GLY A 860 -3.34 47.03 10.82
N GLN A 861 -3.14 46.14 9.85
CA GLN A 861 -4.12 45.93 8.76
C GLN A 861 -5.46 45.46 9.35
N THR A 862 -6.57 45.91 8.76
CA THR A 862 -7.92 45.60 9.23
C THR A 862 -8.66 44.75 8.20
N TYR A 863 -9.55 43.88 8.67
CA TYR A 863 -10.47 43.08 7.87
C TYR A 863 -11.89 43.25 8.40
N THR A 864 -12.82 43.66 7.53
CA THR A 864 -14.25 43.70 7.88
C THR A 864 -14.82 42.29 8.08
N ALA A 865 -14.24 41.29 7.42
CA ALA A 865 -14.40 39.88 7.80
C ALA A 865 -13.23 39.00 7.34
N ILE A 866 -13.03 37.88 8.04
CA ILE A 866 -12.27 36.72 7.58
C ILE A 866 -13.15 35.48 7.76
N THR A 867 -13.18 34.61 6.75
CA THR A 867 -13.96 33.36 6.73
C THR A 867 -13.00 32.17 6.63
N GLY A 868 -13.38 31.02 7.16
CA GLY A 868 -12.53 29.82 7.11
C GLY A 868 -13.13 28.65 7.90
N VAL A 869 -12.52 27.48 7.81
CA VAL A 869 -12.83 26.38 8.75
C VAL A 869 -12.00 26.55 10.02
N LEU A 870 -12.58 26.29 11.18
CA LEU A 870 -11.82 26.25 12.44
C LEU A 870 -11.09 24.90 12.54
N ARG A 871 -9.83 24.89 12.98
CA ARG A 871 -9.04 23.67 13.18
C ARG A 871 -8.32 23.70 14.53
N PHE A 872 -8.23 22.56 15.22
CA PHE A 872 -7.45 22.43 16.44
C PHE A 872 -6.11 21.72 16.15
N THR A 873 -4.99 22.43 16.33
CA THR A 873 -3.65 21.85 16.16
C THR A 873 -2.68 22.42 17.18
N TRP A 874 -1.71 21.64 17.65
CA TRP A 874 -0.66 22.11 18.58
C TRP A 874 -1.22 22.80 19.83
N ASN A 875 -2.34 22.29 20.39
CA ASN A 875 -3.09 22.90 21.49
C ASN A 875 -3.60 24.34 21.21
N ARG A 876 -3.85 24.70 19.95
CA ARG A 876 -4.40 25.99 19.53
C ARG A 876 -5.53 25.83 18.50
N ASN A 877 -6.59 26.61 18.68
CA ASN A 877 -7.63 26.79 17.67
C ASN A 877 -7.20 27.87 16.66
N LYS A 878 -7.25 27.53 15.37
CA LYS A 878 -6.83 28.37 14.25
C LYS A 878 -7.93 28.46 13.21
N LEU A 879 -8.03 29.61 12.53
CA LEU A 879 -8.92 29.79 11.39
C LEU A 879 -8.14 29.51 10.10
N LEU A 880 -8.68 28.64 9.24
CA LEU A 880 -8.11 28.26 7.94
C LEU A 880 -8.97 28.83 6.79
N PRO A 881 -8.60 29.97 6.20
CA PRO A 881 -9.26 30.51 5.01
C PRO A 881 -9.03 29.60 3.80
N ARG A 882 -9.95 29.61 2.83
CA ARG A 882 -9.92 28.68 1.69
C ARG A 882 -9.52 29.36 0.39
N SER A 883 -9.61 30.68 0.34
CA SER A 883 -9.32 31.49 -0.85
C SER A 883 -9.17 32.97 -0.49
N ALA A 884 -8.66 33.77 -1.44
CA ALA A 884 -8.65 35.23 -1.32
C ALA A 884 -10.07 35.84 -1.10
N ALA A 885 -11.14 35.15 -1.54
CA ALA A 885 -12.51 35.64 -1.39
C ALA A 885 -13.06 35.48 0.04
N ASP A 886 -12.42 34.69 0.90
CA ASP A 886 -12.77 34.58 2.31
C ASP A 886 -12.28 35.79 3.14
N PHE A 887 -11.36 36.59 2.59
CA PHE A 887 -10.88 37.86 3.15
C PHE A 887 -11.66 39.06 2.62
N VAL A 888 -12.11 39.93 3.51
CA VAL A 888 -12.72 41.23 3.16
C VAL A 888 -11.97 42.32 3.90
N GLU A 889 -11.15 43.09 3.18
CA GLU A 889 -10.35 44.17 3.79
C GLU A 889 -11.21 45.22 4.50
N GLY A 890 -10.60 45.90 5.47
CA GLY A 890 -11.12 47.10 6.11
C GLY A 890 -10.33 48.34 5.70
N THR A 891 -10.59 49.47 6.36
CA THR A 891 -9.94 50.75 6.04
C THR A 891 -8.42 50.65 6.22
N PRO A 892 -7.61 50.95 5.18
CA PRO A 892 -6.16 50.99 5.30
C PRO A 892 -5.70 52.13 6.22
N ILE A 893 -4.67 51.84 7.01
CA ILE A 893 -3.90 52.83 7.78
C ILE A 893 -2.49 53.03 7.19
N LEU A 894 -1.79 54.07 7.65
CA LEU A 894 -0.42 54.40 7.26
C LEU A 894 0.58 53.36 7.79
N LEU A 895 1.33 52.72 6.89
CA LEU A 895 2.30 51.66 7.20
C LEU A 895 3.73 52.21 7.34
N ALA A 896 4.21 52.93 6.32
CA ALA A 896 5.63 53.31 6.24
C ALA A 896 5.89 54.56 5.37
N ALA A 897 7.11 55.08 5.48
CA ALA A 897 7.69 56.02 4.53
C ALA A 897 9.04 55.46 4.08
N GLU A 898 9.14 55.05 2.81
CA GLU A 898 10.22 54.18 2.34
C GLU A 898 10.83 54.59 0.99
N PRO A 899 12.15 54.38 0.78
CA PRO A 899 13.10 53.82 1.74
C PRO A 899 13.50 54.81 2.84
N ALA A 900 13.97 54.28 3.97
CA ALA A 900 14.30 55.06 5.17
C ALA A 900 15.38 56.15 4.94
N GLN A 901 16.22 56.01 3.91
CA GLN A 901 17.11 57.06 3.41
C GLN A 901 16.94 57.22 1.90
N SER A 902 16.87 58.47 1.44
CA SER A 902 16.98 58.84 0.03
C SER A 902 17.71 60.18 -0.15
N TRP A 903 17.93 60.58 -1.41
CA TRP A 903 18.67 61.79 -1.78
C TRP A 903 17.91 62.70 -2.76
N ILE A 904 18.19 64.00 -2.75
CA ILE A 904 17.67 64.96 -3.73
C ILE A 904 18.70 66.07 -3.96
N TYR A 905 18.85 66.60 -5.18
CA TYR A 905 19.80 67.67 -5.48
C TYR A 905 19.21 69.07 -5.22
N GLN A 906 20.01 69.94 -4.59
CA GLN A 906 19.66 71.34 -4.35
C GLN A 906 19.24 72.04 -5.66
N GLY A 907 18.11 72.76 -5.61
CA GLY A 907 17.53 73.47 -6.75
C GLY A 907 16.47 72.67 -7.51
N GLN A 908 16.31 71.36 -7.25
CA GLN A 908 15.16 70.61 -7.74
C GLN A 908 13.87 71.07 -7.04
N SER A 909 12.78 71.20 -7.80
CA SER A 909 11.46 71.61 -7.33
C SER A 909 10.37 70.71 -7.93
N SER A 910 9.35 70.39 -7.13
CA SER A 910 8.34 69.36 -7.45
C SER A 910 8.93 68.04 -7.96
N ALA A 911 10.08 67.64 -7.42
CA ALA A 911 10.80 66.43 -7.79
C ALA A 911 10.63 65.33 -6.73
N MET A 912 10.70 64.08 -7.18
CA MET A 912 10.91 62.94 -6.28
C MET A 912 12.37 62.94 -5.80
N THR A 913 12.61 62.29 -4.67
CA THR A 913 13.97 61.85 -4.29
C THR A 913 14.45 60.73 -5.22
N THR A 914 15.72 60.37 -5.11
CA THR A 914 16.29 59.15 -5.68
C THR A 914 16.92 58.32 -4.56
N PRO A 915 16.60 57.02 -4.44
CA PRO A 915 15.38 56.39 -4.98
C PRO A 915 14.11 57.15 -4.50
N PRO A 916 12.97 57.04 -5.21
CA PRO A 916 11.74 57.73 -4.81
C PRO A 916 11.25 57.32 -3.43
N LEU A 917 11.14 58.30 -2.54
CA LEU A 917 10.53 58.16 -1.22
C LEU A 917 9.02 58.11 -1.38
N ASN A 918 8.42 56.99 -0.98
CA ASN A 918 6.99 56.76 -1.03
C ASN A 918 6.41 56.72 0.39
N VAL A 919 5.19 57.24 0.54
CA VAL A 919 4.29 56.88 1.62
C VAL A 919 3.60 55.56 1.25
N VAL A 920 3.46 54.65 2.21
CA VAL A 920 2.91 53.31 2.03
C VAL A 920 1.73 53.10 2.98
N LEU A 921 0.64 52.53 2.47
CA LEU A 921 -0.52 52.09 3.26
C LEU A 921 -0.47 50.58 3.53
N THR A 922 -1.19 50.14 4.56
CA THR A 922 -1.33 48.73 4.95
C THR A 922 -2.05 47.88 3.89
N GLY A 923 -3.00 48.46 3.16
CA GLY A 923 -3.71 47.88 2.01
C GLY A 923 -3.92 48.92 0.90
N GLU A 924 -4.66 48.58 -0.16
CA GLU A 924 -5.03 49.54 -1.19
C GLU A 924 -6.08 50.54 -0.67
N ALA A 925 -5.91 51.83 -0.95
CA ALA A 925 -6.86 52.86 -0.55
C ALA A 925 -8.27 52.54 -1.07
N LEU A 926 -9.21 52.26 -0.16
CA LEU A 926 -10.61 51.94 -0.50
C LEU A 926 -11.46 53.19 -0.81
N ALA A 927 -10.93 54.38 -0.51
CA ALA A 927 -11.51 55.69 -0.82
C ALA A 927 -10.39 56.72 -1.03
N ALA A 928 -10.70 57.85 -1.68
CA ALA A 928 -9.72 58.92 -1.85
C ALA A 928 -9.36 59.57 -0.50
N MET A 929 -8.07 59.62 -0.17
CA MET A 929 -7.54 60.10 1.11
C MET A 929 -6.24 60.90 0.95
N THR A 930 -5.90 61.72 1.94
CA THR A 930 -4.68 62.54 1.96
C THR A 930 -3.83 62.19 3.17
N VAL A 931 -2.60 61.73 2.95
CA VAL A 931 -1.60 61.60 4.03
C VAL A 931 -0.80 62.89 4.09
N GLY A 932 -0.85 63.58 5.24
CA GLY A 932 -0.04 64.77 5.47
C GLY A 932 1.43 64.41 5.59
N VAL A 933 2.34 65.19 5.00
CA VAL A 933 3.79 64.96 5.13
C VAL A 933 4.48 66.29 5.46
N THR A 934 5.21 66.30 6.57
CA THR A 934 5.87 67.48 7.13
C THR A 934 7.40 67.33 7.05
N SER A 935 8.13 68.45 7.12
CA SER A 935 9.59 68.49 7.07
C SER A 935 10.18 69.06 8.36
N GLY A 936 11.11 68.33 8.97
CA GLY A 936 11.86 68.79 10.14
C GLY A 936 12.79 69.98 9.87
N ASN A 937 13.06 70.30 8.60
CA ASN A 937 13.86 71.46 8.21
C ASN A 937 13.34 72.12 6.93
N THR A 938 12.25 72.89 7.06
CA THR A 938 11.62 73.66 5.97
C THR A 938 12.53 74.72 5.35
N SER A 939 13.67 75.08 5.97
CA SER A 939 14.67 75.96 5.37
C SER A 939 15.57 75.24 4.35
N ALA A 940 15.67 73.91 4.44
CA ALA A 940 16.49 73.08 3.55
C ALA A 940 15.67 72.24 2.57
N LEU A 941 14.49 71.76 2.99
CA LEU A 941 13.64 70.85 2.20
C LEU A 941 12.17 71.09 2.52
N THR A 942 11.33 71.26 1.50
CA THR A 942 9.88 71.48 1.65
C THR A 942 9.07 70.43 0.88
N VAL A 943 7.93 70.03 1.45
CA VAL A 943 6.99 69.10 0.82
C VAL A 943 6.02 69.87 -0.07
N VAL A 944 5.86 69.43 -1.32
CA VAL A 944 4.87 70.00 -2.25
C VAL A 944 3.47 69.54 -1.86
N GLY A 945 2.53 70.48 -1.81
CA GLY A 945 1.15 70.21 -1.37
C GLY A 945 0.97 69.93 0.13
N GLY A 946 2.06 69.75 0.90
CA GLY A 946 2.02 69.40 2.33
C GLY A 946 1.66 67.94 2.61
N GLY A 947 1.70 67.07 1.60
CA GLY A 947 1.32 65.66 1.72
C GLY A 947 1.17 64.98 0.37
N VAL A 948 0.61 63.78 0.37
CA VAL A 948 0.30 62.99 -0.83
C VAL A 948 -1.16 62.55 -0.83
N ASN A 949 -1.76 62.48 -2.02
CA ASN A 949 -3.14 62.07 -2.22
C ASN A 949 -3.20 60.66 -2.83
N PHE A 950 -3.90 59.76 -2.16
CA PHE A 950 -4.24 58.43 -2.64
C PHE A 950 -5.65 58.47 -3.25
N VAL A 951 -5.85 57.80 -4.39
CA VAL A 951 -7.16 57.48 -4.95
C VAL A 951 -7.41 55.97 -4.84
N ILE A 952 -8.60 55.51 -5.25
CA ILE A 952 -8.98 54.10 -5.09
C ILE A 952 -7.98 53.19 -5.84
N GLY A 953 -7.46 52.19 -5.15
CA GLY A 953 -6.45 51.25 -5.66
C GLY A 953 -4.99 51.66 -5.41
N ASP A 954 -4.72 52.82 -4.81
CA ASP A 954 -3.35 53.21 -4.45
C ASP A 954 -2.92 52.59 -3.12
N ARG A 955 -1.87 51.75 -3.11
CA ARG A 955 -1.16 51.34 -1.88
C ARG A 955 0.08 52.20 -1.58
N THR A 956 0.68 52.84 -2.58
CA THR A 956 1.89 53.67 -2.44
C THR A 956 1.79 55.00 -3.18
N LYS A 957 2.41 56.06 -2.65
CA LYS A 957 2.53 57.37 -3.32
C LYS A 957 3.89 58.05 -3.11
N PRO A 958 4.54 58.55 -4.17
CA PRO A 958 5.82 59.26 -4.05
C PRO A 958 5.63 60.67 -3.46
N VAL A 959 6.52 61.06 -2.56
CA VAL A 959 6.56 62.40 -1.96
C VAL A 959 7.31 63.35 -2.90
N LEU A 960 6.63 64.42 -3.33
CA LEU A 960 7.23 65.48 -4.15
C LEU A 960 7.78 66.61 -3.27
N LEU A 961 9.00 67.06 -3.57
CA LEU A 961 9.79 67.94 -2.72
C LEU A 961 10.37 69.13 -3.49
N ASN A 962 10.73 70.19 -2.76
CA ASN A 962 11.62 71.25 -3.23
C ASN A 962 12.86 71.33 -2.33
N ALA A 963 14.04 71.17 -2.93
CA ALA A 963 15.34 71.14 -2.28
C ALA A 963 16.00 72.53 -2.29
N LEU A 964 16.09 73.16 -1.12
CA LEU A 964 16.45 74.57 -0.96
C LEU A 964 17.90 74.79 -0.52
N ALA A 965 18.40 73.99 0.43
CA ALA A 965 19.76 74.13 0.98
C ALA A 965 20.52 72.80 0.96
N ALA A 966 21.74 72.83 0.45
CA ALA A 966 22.62 71.66 0.34
C ALA A 966 23.22 71.20 1.67
N ASN A 967 23.67 69.94 1.67
CA ASN A 967 24.36 69.25 2.76
C ASN A 967 23.53 69.17 4.06
N ALA A 968 22.21 69.11 3.91
CA ALA A 968 21.26 68.91 5.00
C ALA A 968 20.65 67.52 4.86
N ASP A 969 20.78 66.68 5.89
CA ASP A 969 19.90 65.53 6.07
C ASP A 969 18.64 65.99 6.82
N VAL A 970 17.48 65.56 6.35
CA VAL A 970 16.18 66.07 6.81
C VAL A 970 15.21 64.92 7.01
N THR A 971 14.79 64.70 8.25
CA THR A 971 13.65 63.84 8.57
C THR A 971 12.36 64.46 8.04
N LEU A 972 11.61 63.67 7.27
CA LEU A 972 10.22 63.93 6.91
C LEU A 972 9.32 63.04 7.77
N THR A 973 8.18 63.57 8.22
CA THR A 973 7.19 62.84 9.02
C THR A 973 5.86 62.80 8.25
N ALA A 974 5.40 61.61 7.91
CA ALA A 974 4.08 61.36 7.34
C ALA A 974 3.06 61.09 8.46
N THR A 975 1.80 61.47 8.25
CA THR A 975 0.72 61.38 9.23
C THR A 975 -0.63 61.10 8.55
N LEU A 976 -1.32 60.07 9.02
CA LEU A 976 -2.71 59.76 8.69
C LEU A 976 -3.44 59.41 10.00
N ASP A 977 -4.50 60.15 10.31
CA ASP A 977 -5.15 60.13 11.62
C ASP A 977 -4.12 60.24 12.77
N ASP A 978 -4.14 59.33 13.75
CA ASP A 978 -3.19 59.31 14.87
C ASP A 978 -1.86 58.56 14.57
N VAL A 979 -1.70 57.99 13.36
CA VAL A 979 -0.51 57.20 12.98
C VAL A 979 0.54 58.08 12.32
N THR A 980 1.81 57.93 12.72
CA THR A 980 2.94 58.68 12.15
C THR A 980 4.15 57.81 11.84
N VAL A 981 4.81 58.07 10.70
CA VAL A 981 6.02 57.35 10.25
C VAL A 981 7.05 58.34 9.67
N THR A 982 8.33 57.98 9.67
CA THR A 982 9.43 58.91 9.35
C THR A 982 10.47 58.34 8.40
N ALA A 983 11.00 59.16 7.50
CA ALA A 983 12.11 58.83 6.60
C ALA A 983 13.11 60.00 6.48
N HIS A 984 14.35 59.71 6.09
CA HIS A 984 15.42 60.70 5.92
C HIS A 984 15.69 61.03 4.46
N VAL A 985 15.90 62.32 4.19
CA VAL A 985 16.22 62.84 2.85
C VAL A 985 17.45 63.74 2.94
N THR A 986 18.55 63.31 2.32
CA THR A 986 19.78 64.10 2.22
C THR A 986 19.73 64.99 0.97
N VAL A 987 19.83 66.30 1.18
CA VAL A 987 19.91 67.29 0.11
C VAL A 987 21.35 67.44 -0.37
N LEU A 988 21.68 66.84 -1.50
CA LEU A 988 23.00 66.93 -2.15
C LEU A 988 23.23 68.31 -2.76
N ALA A 989 24.48 68.79 -2.74
CA ALA A 989 24.84 70.05 -3.38
C ALA A 989 24.68 69.97 -4.91
N ALA A 990 24.31 71.08 -5.56
CA ALA A 990 24.17 71.14 -7.02
C ALA A 990 25.49 70.86 -7.79
N ALA A 991 26.64 70.88 -7.11
CA ALA A 991 27.95 70.51 -7.63
C ALA A 991 28.52 69.21 -7.01
N HIS A 992 27.67 68.40 -6.34
CA HIS A 992 28.07 67.11 -5.78
C HIS A 992 28.30 66.08 -6.91
N VAL A 993 29.50 65.49 -6.92
CA VAL A 993 29.92 64.45 -7.87
C VAL A 993 30.01 63.13 -7.10
N PRO A 994 29.20 62.11 -7.44
CA PRO A 994 29.29 60.79 -6.83
C PRO A 994 30.65 60.12 -7.00
N THR A 995 30.99 59.28 -6.03
CA THR A 995 32.14 58.37 -6.06
C THR A 995 31.69 56.99 -6.51
N PRO A 996 32.44 56.27 -7.36
CA PRO A 996 32.25 54.84 -7.52
C PRO A 996 32.47 54.13 -6.18
N ALA A 997 31.44 53.49 -5.65
CA ALA A 997 31.47 52.77 -4.38
C ALA A 997 31.94 51.32 -4.55
N SER A 998 31.57 50.67 -5.65
CA SER A 998 32.05 49.33 -6.01
C SER A 998 32.06 49.09 -7.51
N VAL A 999 32.88 48.12 -7.93
CA VAL A 999 32.85 47.49 -9.25
C VAL A 999 32.91 45.99 -9.00
N VAL A 1000 31.91 45.25 -9.47
CA VAL A 1000 31.75 43.81 -9.18
C VAL A 1000 31.57 43.07 -10.52
N PRO A 1001 32.39 42.07 -10.84
CA PRO A 1001 32.18 41.27 -12.05
C PRO A 1001 30.94 40.38 -11.91
N ALA A 1002 30.30 40.03 -13.02
CA ALA A 1002 29.18 39.10 -13.04
C ALA A 1002 29.59 37.66 -12.68
N SER A 1003 30.87 37.30 -12.85
CA SER A 1003 31.46 36.00 -12.48
C SER A 1003 32.89 36.16 -11.96
N SER A 1004 33.43 35.10 -11.33
CA SER A 1004 34.84 35.06 -10.88
C SER A 1004 35.82 34.64 -11.99
N VAL A 1005 35.33 33.94 -13.02
CA VAL A 1005 36.08 33.47 -14.19
C VAL A 1005 35.25 33.70 -15.46
N VAL A 1006 35.92 34.02 -16.58
CA VAL A 1006 35.35 34.16 -17.93
C VAL A 1006 36.23 33.41 -18.94
N THR A 1007 35.63 32.85 -20.00
CA THR A 1007 36.38 32.15 -21.06
C THR A 1007 37.07 33.15 -22.00
N HIS A 1008 38.27 32.83 -22.47
CA HIS A 1008 38.99 33.66 -23.44
C HIS A 1008 38.18 33.81 -24.76
N GLY A 1009 37.96 35.06 -25.19
CA GLY A 1009 37.13 35.41 -26.33
C GLY A 1009 35.72 35.92 -25.98
N ASP A 1010 35.20 35.60 -24.79
CA ASP A 1010 33.91 36.11 -24.31
C ASP A 1010 34.00 37.54 -23.74
N ALA A 1011 32.85 38.13 -23.43
CA ALA A 1011 32.77 39.43 -22.75
C ALA A 1011 32.61 39.26 -21.24
N ALA A 1012 33.44 39.96 -20.47
CA ALA A 1012 33.32 40.04 -19.01
C ALA A 1012 32.43 41.22 -18.63
N THR A 1013 31.21 40.93 -18.14
CA THR A 1013 30.28 41.94 -17.61
C THR A 1013 30.68 42.36 -16.20
N PHE A 1014 30.68 43.68 -15.94
CA PHE A 1014 30.89 44.27 -14.62
C PHE A 1014 29.73 45.21 -14.24
N THR A 1015 29.30 45.16 -12.99
CA THR A 1015 28.35 46.10 -12.38
C THR A 1015 29.12 47.20 -11.64
N VAL A 1016 28.87 48.46 -12.00
CA VAL A 1016 29.45 49.66 -11.35
C VAL A 1016 28.38 50.34 -10.53
N THR A 1017 28.68 50.59 -9.24
CA THR A 1017 27.76 51.23 -8.28
C THR A 1017 28.35 52.54 -7.76
N LEU A 1018 27.52 53.57 -7.62
CA LEU A 1018 27.86 54.88 -7.05
C LEU A 1018 27.49 54.99 -5.57
N ASP A 1019 28.18 55.83 -4.82
CA ASP A 1019 27.89 56.15 -3.41
C ASP A 1019 26.60 56.99 -3.22
N THR A 1020 26.18 57.68 -4.28
CA THR A 1020 25.06 58.62 -4.32
C THR A 1020 24.51 58.69 -5.75
N PRO A 1021 23.23 59.09 -5.94
CA PRO A 1021 22.63 59.20 -7.28
C PRO A 1021 23.38 60.16 -8.21
N ALA A 1022 23.49 59.78 -9.50
CA ALA A 1022 24.01 60.69 -10.53
C ALA A 1022 23.18 62.00 -10.60
N PRO A 1023 23.83 63.17 -10.79
CA PRO A 1023 23.16 64.47 -10.76
C PRO A 1023 22.17 64.66 -11.91
N PRO A 1024 21.29 65.68 -11.86
CA PRO A 1024 20.28 65.95 -12.91
C PRO A 1024 20.82 66.16 -14.35
N ALA A 1025 22.13 66.34 -14.53
CA ALA A 1025 22.80 66.43 -15.83
C ALA A 1025 23.36 65.08 -16.35
N GLY A 1026 23.22 63.99 -15.57
CA GLY A 1026 23.94 62.73 -15.75
C GLY A 1026 25.37 62.78 -15.20
N LEU A 1027 26.01 61.61 -15.13
CA LEU A 1027 27.42 61.45 -14.73
C LEU A 1027 28.16 60.59 -15.74
N THR A 1028 29.30 61.08 -16.23
CA THR A 1028 30.23 60.28 -17.02
C THR A 1028 31.33 59.74 -16.09
N VAL A 1029 31.30 58.43 -15.83
CA VAL A 1029 32.34 57.72 -15.08
C VAL A 1029 33.40 57.26 -16.06
N GLY A 1030 34.66 57.64 -15.88
CA GLY A 1030 35.78 57.14 -16.69
C GLY A 1030 36.05 55.67 -16.37
N LEU A 1031 36.33 54.87 -17.40
CA LEU A 1031 36.68 53.46 -17.25
C LEU A 1031 38.08 53.20 -17.79
N ALA A 1032 38.82 52.30 -17.12
CA ALA A 1032 40.10 51.77 -17.60
C ALA A 1032 40.22 50.30 -17.22
N ALA A 1033 40.70 49.46 -18.14
CA ALA A 1033 40.97 48.05 -17.89
C ALA A 1033 42.49 47.75 -17.88
N THR A 1034 42.90 46.78 -17.07
CA THR A 1034 44.24 46.20 -17.07
C THR A 1034 44.16 44.68 -17.07
N GLY A 1035 45.16 43.99 -17.62
CA GLY A 1035 45.08 42.56 -17.91
C GLY A 1035 44.56 42.25 -19.33
N PRO A 1036 44.21 40.99 -19.63
CA PRO A 1036 43.82 40.57 -20.97
C PRO A 1036 42.44 41.13 -21.37
N HIS A 1037 42.44 42.12 -22.26
CA HIS A 1037 41.22 42.67 -22.87
C HIS A 1037 41.45 43.10 -24.33
N THR A 1038 40.39 43.10 -25.13
CA THR A 1038 40.35 43.60 -26.51
C THR A 1038 39.58 44.92 -26.61
N THR A 1039 38.51 45.08 -25.85
CA THR A 1039 37.66 46.28 -25.85
C THR A 1039 37.20 46.65 -24.45
N VAL A 1040 37.33 47.94 -24.11
CA VAL A 1040 36.69 48.56 -22.95
C VAL A 1040 36.15 49.93 -23.38
N PRO A 1041 34.89 50.30 -23.07
CA PRO A 1041 34.42 51.65 -23.31
C PRO A 1041 35.24 52.64 -22.47
N ALA A 1042 35.66 53.78 -23.03
CA ALA A 1042 36.47 54.76 -22.29
C ALA A 1042 35.73 55.43 -21.11
N SER A 1043 34.39 55.33 -21.10
CA SER A 1043 33.54 55.86 -20.03
C SER A 1043 32.16 55.21 -20.03
N LEU A 1044 31.55 55.13 -18.85
CA LEU A 1044 30.19 54.69 -18.61
C LEU A 1044 29.30 55.90 -18.28
N ALA A 1045 28.21 56.08 -19.01
CA ALA A 1045 27.30 57.21 -18.85
C ALA A 1045 26.09 56.82 -17.98
N PHE A 1046 26.03 57.38 -16.77
CA PHE A 1046 24.90 57.27 -15.86
C PHE A 1046 23.89 58.39 -16.15
N ALA A 1047 22.63 58.02 -16.33
CA ALA A 1047 21.52 58.95 -16.46
C ALA A 1047 21.23 59.67 -15.12
N ALA A 1048 20.45 60.75 -15.14
CA ALA A 1048 20.05 61.45 -13.92
C ALA A 1048 19.34 60.49 -12.95
N GLY A 1049 19.85 60.40 -11.71
CA GLY A 1049 19.35 59.48 -10.69
C GLY A 1049 19.86 58.03 -10.78
N GLU A 1050 20.58 57.65 -11.83
CA GLU A 1050 21.13 56.29 -11.94
C GLU A 1050 22.26 56.09 -10.90
N MET A 1051 22.20 55.00 -10.12
CA MET A 1051 23.22 54.62 -9.13
C MET A 1051 23.99 53.35 -9.49
N VAL A 1052 23.41 52.47 -10.29
CA VAL A 1052 23.97 51.16 -10.66
C VAL A 1052 23.89 51.01 -12.16
N LYS A 1053 24.97 50.58 -12.82
CA LYS A 1053 24.99 50.34 -14.27
C LYS A 1053 26.00 49.26 -14.65
N THR A 1054 25.63 48.38 -15.58
CA THR A 1054 26.53 47.34 -16.11
C THR A 1054 27.37 47.84 -17.28
N VAL A 1055 28.51 47.20 -17.52
CA VAL A 1055 29.38 47.41 -18.68
C VAL A 1055 30.14 46.12 -19.03
N ASP A 1056 30.22 45.84 -20.32
CA ASP A 1056 30.95 44.68 -20.84
C ASP A 1056 32.38 45.05 -21.25
N VAL A 1057 33.33 44.16 -20.95
CA VAL A 1057 34.74 44.26 -21.32
C VAL A 1057 35.10 43.03 -22.15
N GLY A 1058 35.40 43.22 -23.45
CA GLY A 1058 35.76 42.12 -24.33
C GLY A 1058 37.13 41.54 -23.96
N THR A 1059 37.25 40.21 -23.86
CA THR A 1059 38.53 39.52 -23.66
C THR A 1059 39.21 39.19 -25.00
N PRO A 1060 40.51 38.84 -25.02
CA PRO A 1060 41.19 38.32 -26.21
C PRO A 1060 40.94 36.81 -26.41
N SER A 1061 40.89 36.37 -27.67
CA SER A 1061 40.71 34.96 -28.05
C SER A 1061 41.93 34.06 -27.78
N ASP A 1062 42.97 34.56 -27.14
CA ASP A 1062 44.26 33.89 -26.90
C ASP A 1062 45.00 34.37 -25.63
N GLY A 1063 44.34 35.12 -24.74
CA GLY A 1063 44.98 35.75 -23.58
C GLY A 1063 44.35 35.40 -22.24
N VAL A 1064 45.13 34.70 -21.41
CA VAL A 1064 44.76 34.20 -20.07
C VAL A 1064 45.29 35.12 -18.96
N GLY A 1065 44.55 35.21 -17.84
CA GLY A 1065 44.95 35.88 -16.60
C GLY A 1065 43.99 36.98 -16.12
N THR A 1066 44.36 37.65 -15.03
CA THR A 1066 43.48 38.58 -14.29
C THR A 1066 43.15 39.83 -15.09
N LEU A 1067 41.89 40.00 -15.49
CA LEU A 1067 41.32 41.23 -16.02
C LEU A 1067 40.77 42.08 -14.86
N THR A 1068 41.16 43.35 -14.78
CA THR A 1068 40.68 44.30 -13.75
C THR A 1068 40.10 45.54 -14.41
N LEU A 1069 38.86 45.88 -14.04
CA LEU A 1069 38.19 47.11 -14.43
C LEU A 1069 38.25 48.14 -13.30
N THR A 1070 38.68 49.36 -13.63
CA THR A 1070 38.71 50.54 -12.75
C THR A 1070 37.68 51.56 -13.23
N ALA A 1071 36.75 51.94 -12.35
CA ALA A 1071 35.79 53.03 -12.56
C ALA A 1071 36.21 54.27 -11.78
N THR A 1072 36.19 55.45 -12.40
CA THR A 1072 36.73 56.71 -11.82
C THR A 1072 35.85 57.92 -12.10
N THR A 1073 35.65 58.77 -11.09
CA THR A 1073 35.10 60.13 -11.23
C THR A 1073 36.13 61.14 -10.71
N SER A 1074 35.82 62.44 -10.74
CA SER A 1074 36.67 63.45 -10.09
C SER A 1074 36.61 63.43 -8.56
N ALA A 1075 35.76 62.58 -7.95
CA ALA A 1075 35.67 62.39 -6.50
C ALA A 1075 36.51 61.19 -6.01
N GLY A 1076 36.62 60.12 -6.81
CA GLY A 1076 37.39 58.93 -6.46
C GLY A 1076 37.20 57.78 -7.47
N SER A 1077 37.62 56.57 -7.09
CA SER A 1077 37.65 55.39 -7.96
C SER A 1077 37.46 54.08 -7.21
N ALA A 1078 36.84 53.09 -7.87
CA ALA A 1078 36.69 51.71 -7.39
C ALA A 1078 37.08 50.70 -8.48
N ASN A 1079 37.51 49.51 -8.06
CA ASN A 1079 38.05 48.46 -8.93
C ASN A 1079 37.35 47.12 -8.70
N GLY A 1080 37.26 46.29 -9.73
CA GLY A 1080 36.81 44.89 -9.67
C GLY A 1080 37.60 44.02 -10.65
N SER A 1081 37.78 42.74 -10.33
CA SER A 1081 38.69 41.83 -11.06
C SER A 1081 38.07 40.45 -11.31
N VAL A 1082 38.40 39.85 -12.44
CA VAL A 1082 37.95 38.54 -12.93
C VAL A 1082 39.11 37.80 -13.59
N GLU A 1083 39.15 36.46 -13.55
CA GLU A 1083 40.16 35.69 -14.30
C GLU A 1083 39.66 35.32 -15.71
N VAL A 1084 40.52 35.44 -16.72
CA VAL A 1084 40.25 34.98 -18.10
C VAL A 1084 40.99 33.67 -18.34
N SER A 1085 40.34 32.62 -18.87
CA SER A 1085 40.96 31.28 -18.99
C SER A 1085 40.56 30.48 -20.24
N ASP A 1086 41.35 29.44 -20.57
CA ASP A 1086 41.19 28.55 -21.73
C ASP A 1086 40.18 27.40 -21.52
N ALA A 1087 39.42 27.40 -20.42
CA ALA A 1087 38.53 26.28 -20.05
C ALA A 1087 37.05 26.65 -20.13
N PRO A 1088 36.16 25.76 -20.63
CA PRO A 1088 34.74 25.86 -20.32
C PRO A 1088 34.55 25.72 -18.79
N PRO A 1089 33.47 26.29 -18.21
CA PRO A 1089 33.29 26.34 -16.76
C PRO A 1089 33.25 24.93 -16.14
N ARG A 1090 34.29 24.59 -15.37
CA ARG A 1090 34.40 23.31 -14.67
C ARG A 1090 33.54 23.35 -13.40
N ALA A 1091 32.53 22.48 -13.34
CA ALA A 1091 31.73 22.27 -12.14
C ALA A 1091 32.65 21.79 -11.01
N THR A 1092 32.97 22.69 -10.07
CA THR A 1092 33.93 22.43 -9.01
C THR A 1092 33.22 21.82 -7.81
N VAL A 1093 33.49 20.55 -7.51
CA VAL A 1093 32.88 19.85 -6.36
C VAL A 1093 33.72 20.08 -5.10
N ILE A 1094 33.13 20.74 -4.08
CA ILE A 1094 33.76 20.96 -2.77
C ILE A 1094 32.97 20.21 -1.70
N TRP A 1095 33.62 19.26 -1.03
CA TRP A 1095 33.06 18.45 0.06
C TRP A 1095 33.41 19.06 1.43
N CYS A 1096 32.40 19.31 2.27
CA CYS A 1096 32.56 19.87 3.61
C CYS A 1096 31.91 18.95 4.65
N PHE A 1097 32.68 18.52 5.66
CA PHE A 1097 32.19 17.69 6.77
C PHE A 1097 32.43 18.41 8.11
N GLU A 1098 31.39 18.57 8.94
CA GLU A 1098 31.48 19.09 10.32
C GLU A 1098 30.92 18.02 11.28
N ASN A 1099 31.76 17.50 12.18
CA ASN A 1099 31.34 16.55 13.21
C ASN A 1099 30.79 17.27 14.46
N ALA A 1100 30.12 16.55 15.36
CA ALA A 1100 29.60 17.09 16.63
C ALA A 1100 30.67 17.79 17.52
N ALA A 1101 31.97 17.53 17.29
CA ALA A 1101 33.09 18.20 17.95
C ALA A 1101 33.59 19.47 17.21
N GLY A 1102 32.87 19.98 16.20
CA GLY A 1102 33.21 21.19 15.44
C GLY A 1102 34.52 21.08 14.64
N THR A 1103 34.98 19.86 14.35
CA THR A 1103 36.27 19.62 13.67
C THR A 1103 36.04 19.28 12.21
N PHE A 1104 36.44 20.20 11.32
CA PHE A 1104 36.25 20.04 9.88
C PHE A 1104 37.20 19.01 9.26
N ILE A 1105 36.68 18.23 8.32
CA ILE A 1105 37.45 17.37 7.42
C ILE A 1105 37.11 17.77 5.97
N THR A 1106 38.13 17.82 5.11
CA THR A 1106 38.00 18.16 3.69
C THR A 1106 38.73 17.12 2.84
N THR A 1107 38.04 16.53 1.87
CA THR A 1107 38.66 15.69 0.82
C THR A 1107 39.19 16.56 -0.33
N PRO A 1108 40.02 16.02 -1.24
CA PRO A 1108 40.48 16.75 -2.42
C PRO A 1108 39.34 17.12 -3.36
N THR A 1109 39.47 18.28 -4.01
CA THR A 1109 38.64 18.71 -5.14
C THR A 1109 38.75 17.71 -6.30
N VAL A 1110 37.65 17.47 -7.02
CA VAL A 1110 37.62 16.64 -8.22
C VAL A 1110 37.10 17.48 -9.39
N ASP A 1111 37.93 17.66 -10.42
CA ASP A 1111 37.50 18.13 -11.74
C ASP A 1111 36.79 16.98 -12.47
N GLN A 1112 35.60 17.22 -13.03
CA GLN A 1112 34.85 16.20 -13.75
C GLN A 1112 35.12 16.18 -15.26
N ASP A 1113 35.55 15.02 -15.75
CA ASP A 1113 35.06 14.42 -17.02
C ASP A 1113 34.28 13.10 -16.77
N SER A 1114 34.31 12.55 -15.54
CA SER A 1114 33.53 11.35 -15.16
C SER A 1114 33.51 11.03 -13.64
N LEU A 1115 32.40 11.33 -12.95
CA LEU A 1115 32.00 10.63 -11.71
C LEU A 1115 31.04 9.47 -12.05
N ALA A 1116 31.60 8.38 -12.58
CA ALA A 1116 30.89 7.11 -12.67
C ALA A 1116 31.10 6.32 -11.36
N ALA A 1117 30.04 6.24 -10.53
CA ALA A 1117 29.94 5.48 -9.27
C ALA A 1117 31.06 5.72 -8.22
N SER A 1118 30.77 6.52 -7.18
CA SER A 1118 31.68 6.81 -6.06
C SER A 1118 31.08 6.43 -4.71
N THR A 1119 31.26 5.17 -4.30
CA THR A 1119 30.75 4.63 -3.04
C THR A 1119 31.43 5.25 -1.80
N PHE A 1120 30.64 5.73 -0.85
CA PHE A 1120 31.07 6.07 0.51
C PHE A 1120 30.42 5.14 1.54
N VAL A 1121 31.12 4.94 2.67
CA VAL A 1121 30.70 4.07 3.78
C VAL A 1121 31.06 4.75 5.10
N TYR A 1122 30.15 4.73 6.07
CA TYR A 1122 30.41 5.20 7.44
C TYR A 1122 30.07 4.10 8.45
N GLY A 1123 30.81 4.03 9.55
CA GLY A 1123 30.64 3.02 10.58
C GLY A 1123 31.23 3.48 11.92
N SER A 1124 30.55 3.14 13.01
CA SER A 1124 30.88 3.59 14.37
C SER A 1124 32.08 2.84 14.97
N GLY A 1125 33.26 2.97 14.37
CA GLY A 1125 34.46 2.30 14.88
C GLY A 1125 35.76 2.59 14.11
N VAL A 1126 36.59 3.47 14.68
CA VAL A 1126 38.04 3.63 14.40
C VAL A 1126 38.45 4.17 13.01
N ALA A 1127 39.05 5.38 13.03
CA ALA A 1127 39.88 5.99 11.98
C ALA A 1127 39.21 6.32 10.62
N ASN A 1128 38.89 7.60 10.43
CA ASN A 1128 38.44 8.15 9.15
C ASN A 1128 39.45 7.92 8.01
N GLN A 1129 39.06 7.18 6.97
CA GLN A 1129 39.72 7.17 5.66
C GLN A 1129 38.69 7.23 4.53
N ALA A 1130 38.64 8.36 3.83
CA ALA A 1130 37.93 8.47 2.56
C ALA A 1130 38.79 7.87 1.44
N ASN A 1131 38.34 6.76 0.85
CA ASN A 1131 39.15 5.97 -0.09
C ASN A 1131 38.89 6.39 -1.55
N VAL A 1132 39.39 7.58 -1.92
CA VAL A 1132 39.19 8.16 -3.26
C VAL A 1132 40.24 7.64 -4.24
N SER A 1133 39.82 6.76 -5.17
CA SER A 1133 40.68 6.24 -6.25
C SER A 1133 40.75 7.20 -7.45
N GLY A 1134 41.42 8.34 -7.27
CA GLY A 1134 41.56 9.38 -8.29
C GLY A 1134 42.88 10.16 -8.16
N ASN A 1135 43.28 10.87 -9.22
CA ASN A 1135 44.62 11.46 -9.30
C ASN A 1135 44.76 12.81 -8.58
N SER A 1136 46.00 13.14 -8.20
CA SER A 1136 46.38 14.26 -7.34
C SER A 1136 46.24 15.66 -7.93
N ALA A 1137 45.61 16.59 -7.21
CA ALA A 1137 46.20 17.88 -6.77
C ALA A 1137 45.19 18.71 -5.94
N SER A 1138 45.43 18.90 -4.63
CA SER A 1138 44.51 19.64 -3.75
C SER A 1138 44.91 21.09 -3.54
N THR A 1139 43.96 22.00 -3.73
CA THR A 1139 43.99 23.35 -3.14
C THR A 1139 42.87 23.43 -2.10
N VAL A 1140 43.17 23.06 -0.84
CA VAL A 1140 42.16 23.09 0.22
C VAL A 1140 41.77 24.54 0.51
N ARG A 1141 40.48 24.84 0.56
CA ARG A 1141 39.93 26.17 0.87
C ARG A 1141 39.06 26.14 2.15
N PRO A 1142 39.65 26.02 3.36
CA PRO A 1142 38.88 25.84 4.60
C PRO A 1142 37.90 26.99 4.86
N ALA A 1143 38.29 28.21 4.50
CA ALA A 1143 37.49 29.42 4.70
C ALA A 1143 36.14 29.39 3.97
N GLU A 1144 36.01 28.66 2.86
CA GLU A 1144 34.76 28.57 2.11
C GLU A 1144 33.77 27.59 2.75
N CYS A 1145 34.23 26.44 3.25
CA CYS A 1145 33.40 25.58 4.11
C CYS A 1145 32.95 26.32 5.38
N THR A 1146 33.87 27.04 6.05
CA THR A 1146 33.53 27.84 7.24
C THR A 1146 32.56 28.99 6.92
N ALA A 1147 32.68 29.63 5.75
CA ALA A 1147 31.74 30.65 5.29
C ALA A 1147 30.37 30.06 4.92
N ALA A 1148 30.32 28.83 4.40
CA ALA A 1148 29.07 28.15 4.07
C ALA A 1148 28.23 27.85 5.32
N THR A 1149 28.81 27.25 6.36
CA THR A 1149 28.06 26.94 7.61
C THR A 1149 27.82 28.17 8.49
N SER A 1150 28.68 29.20 8.44
CA SER A 1150 28.39 30.48 9.14
C SER A 1150 27.35 31.35 8.44
N LYS A 1151 27.18 31.25 7.10
CA LYS A 1151 26.00 31.81 6.42
C LYS A 1151 24.72 31.06 6.77
N ALA A 1152 24.73 29.73 6.89
CA ALA A 1152 23.56 28.99 7.38
C ALA A 1152 23.14 29.43 8.81
N ALA A 1153 24.10 29.84 9.65
CA ALA A 1153 23.86 30.37 10.99
C ALA A 1153 23.47 31.87 11.05
N THR A 1154 23.36 32.58 9.91
CA THR A 1154 23.06 34.03 9.86
C THR A 1154 22.10 34.46 8.74
N GLY A 1155 21.78 33.58 7.79
CA GLY A 1155 20.74 33.79 6.79
C GLY A 1155 19.35 33.41 7.31
N THR A 1156 18.33 34.13 6.86
CA THR A 1156 16.93 33.85 7.14
C THR A 1156 16.53 32.47 6.57
N GLY A 1157 16.18 31.53 7.44
CA GLY A 1157 15.72 30.19 7.02
C GLY A 1157 15.97 29.04 7.99
N TRP A 1158 16.78 29.22 9.04
CA TRP A 1158 17.11 28.15 10.01
C TRP A 1158 16.72 28.54 11.46
N PRO A 1159 16.25 27.58 12.30
CA PRO A 1159 15.77 27.87 13.64
C PRO A 1159 16.92 28.18 14.62
N THR A 1160 17.12 29.45 14.94
CA THR A 1160 18.13 29.92 15.91
C THR A 1160 17.70 29.66 17.36
N GLY A 1161 17.68 28.39 17.80
CA GLY A 1161 17.01 27.97 19.04
C GLY A 1161 17.85 27.25 20.12
N THR A 1162 18.78 26.36 19.75
CA THR A 1162 19.53 25.53 20.73
C THR A 1162 20.96 25.18 20.27
N ALA A 1163 21.75 24.56 21.17
CA ALA A 1163 23.21 24.48 21.07
C ALA A 1163 23.75 23.69 19.85
N ARG A 1164 24.97 24.06 19.41
CA ARG A 1164 25.84 23.30 18.47
C ARG A 1164 26.37 21.98 19.09
N GLY A 1165 25.52 21.17 19.70
CA GLY A 1165 25.94 20.06 20.57
C GLY A 1165 26.08 18.70 19.88
N GLU A 1166 25.01 18.25 19.21
CA GLU A 1166 24.66 16.82 19.18
C GLU A 1166 24.20 16.32 17.79
N ASN A 1167 24.52 17.03 16.69
CA ASN A 1167 24.20 16.63 15.31
C ASN A 1167 25.44 16.66 14.41
N ASN A 1168 25.49 15.77 13.41
CA ASN A 1168 26.52 15.74 12.37
C ASN A 1168 25.97 16.28 11.04
N TYR A 1169 26.76 17.09 10.33
CA TYR A 1169 26.34 17.75 9.09
C TYR A 1169 27.17 17.28 7.89
N TYR A 1170 26.48 16.91 6.82
CA TYR A 1170 27.07 16.43 5.57
C TYR A 1170 26.63 17.33 4.42
N GLY A 1171 27.56 17.73 3.54
CA GLY A 1171 27.18 18.50 2.36
C GLY A 1171 28.29 18.69 1.34
N PHE A 1172 27.87 19.07 0.13
CA PHE A 1172 28.76 19.47 -0.95
C PHE A 1172 28.23 20.69 -1.69
N ILE A 1173 29.16 21.43 -2.30
CA ILE A 1173 28.90 22.65 -3.06
C ILE A 1173 29.31 22.38 -4.52
N LEU A 1174 28.46 22.81 -5.46
CA LEU A 1174 28.77 22.92 -6.88
C LEU A 1174 28.73 24.40 -7.28
N ASP A 1175 29.85 24.93 -7.76
CA ASP A 1175 29.86 26.19 -8.51
C ASP A 1175 29.49 25.90 -9.98
N VAL A 1176 28.41 26.51 -10.47
CA VAL A 1176 27.94 26.41 -11.87
C VAL A 1176 27.47 27.77 -12.40
N GLY A 1177 27.27 27.88 -13.71
CA GLY A 1177 26.78 29.12 -14.35
C GLY A 1177 25.24 29.19 -14.39
N PRO A 1178 24.67 30.31 -14.87
CA PRO A 1178 23.23 30.43 -15.09
C PRO A 1178 22.81 29.60 -16.33
N GLY A 1179 21.65 28.96 -16.26
CA GLY A 1179 21.15 28.03 -17.27
C GLY A 1179 20.07 27.09 -16.72
N VAL A 1180 19.45 26.30 -17.59
CA VAL A 1180 18.56 25.20 -17.16
C VAL A 1180 19.36 23.91 -17.16
N TYR A 1181 19.43 23.25 -16.01
CA TYR A 1181 20.20 22.03 -15.80
C TYR A 1181 19.33 20.89 -15.28
N HIS A 1182 19.33 19.79 -16.00
CA HIS A 1182 18.77 18.52 -15.57
C HIS A 1182 19.69 17.89 -14.50
N LEU A 1183 19.17 17.66 -13.30
CA LEU A 1183 19.89 17.13 -12.14
C LEU A 1183 19.28 15.77 -11.74
N SER A 1184 20.05 14.70 -11.95
CA SER A 1184 19.69 13.34 -11.57
C SER A 1184 20.68 12.75 -10.56
N PHE A 1185 20.22 12.07 -9.51
CA PHE A 1185 21.07 11.24 -8.65
C PHE A 1185 20.25 10.19 -7.88
N GLU A 1186 20.92 9.11 -7.49
CA GLU A 1186 20.33 8.00 -6.72
C GLU A 1186 20.91 7.97 -5.30
N VAL A 1187 20.07 7.68 -4.31
CA VAL A 1187 20.45 7.60 -2.90
C VAL A 1187 20.10 6.22 -2.34
N LEU A 1188 21.10 5.53 -1.78
CA LEU A 1188 20.96 4.28 -1.04
C LEU A 1188 21.28 4.49 0.45
N ARG A 1189 20.35 4.10 1.30
CA ARG A 1189 20.48 4.05 2.76
C ARG A 1189 20.61 2.60 3.21
N SER A 1190 21.52 2.31 4.14
CA SER A 1190 21.48 1.04 4.89
C SER A 1190 21.65 1.28 6.39
N GLY A 1191 20.93 0.52 7.21
CA GLY A 1191 20.81 0.79 8.64
C GLY A 1191 19.95 2.01 8.95
N THR A 1192 19.85 2.37 10.23
CA THR A 1192 18.86 3.33 10.77
C THR A 1192 19.20 4.80 10.49
N GLY A 1193 20.01 5.11 9.47
CA GLY A 1193 20.53 6.45 9.15
C GLY A 1193 19.46 7.50 8.78
N PRO A 1194 19.86 8.66 8.20
CA PRO A 1194 18.95 9.79 8.01
C PRO A 1194 17.71 9.44 7.17
N THR A 1195 16.54 9.89 7.62
CA THR A 1195 15.22 9.61 7.03
C THR A 1195 14.81 10.57 5.91
N SER A 1196 15.45 11.74 5.80
CA SER A 1196 15.17 12.70 4.73
C SER A 1196 16.40 13.50 4.30
N PHE A 1197 16.28 14.17 3.16
CA PHE A 1197 17.34 14.92 2.48
C PHE A 1197 16.84 16.30 2.07
N GLU A 1198 17.74 17.30 2.01
CA GLU A 1198 17.40 18.66 1.59
C GLU A 1198 18.39 19.18 0.53
N VAL A 1199 17.93 19.22 -0.72
CA VAL A 1199 18.65 19.90 -1.81
C VAL A 1199 18.31 21.39 -1.74
N VAL A 1200 19.32 22.26 -1.68
CA VAL A 1200 19.17 23.71 -1.50
C VAL A 1200 19.93 24.48 -2.59
N SER A 1201 19.22 24.89 -3.64
CA SER A 1201 19.79 25.79 -4.65
C SER A 1201 19.60 27.25 -4.23
N THR A 1202 20.67 28.06 -4.19
CA THR A 1202 20.55 29.49 -3.89
C THR A 1202 20.27 30.30 -5.16
N VAL A 1203 19.01 30.30 -5.61
CA VAL A 1203 18.49 31.13 -6.71
C VAL A 1203 17.57 32.21 -6.14
N ASP A 1204 17.73 33.46 -6.59
CA ASP A 1204 16.88 34.62 -6.28
C ASP A 1204 16.56 34.88 -4.79
N GLY A 1205 17.33 34.30 -3.87
CA GLY A 1205 17.11 34.41 -2.42
C GLY A 1205 15.96 33.58 -1.87
N MET A 1206 15.31 32.73 -2.68
CA MET A 1206 14.30 31.78 -2.21
C MET A 1206 14.92 30.42 -1.91
N LEU A 1207 14.71 29.94 -0.69
CA LEU A 1207 14.93 28.53 -0.34
C LEU A 1207 13.88 27.68 -1.04
N LYS A 1208 14.26 26.99 -2.12
CA LYS A 1208 13.58 25.76 -2.54
C LYS A 1208 14.22 24.59 -1.80
N SER A 1209 13.48 24.02 -0.87
CA SER A 1209 13.77 22.73 -0.28
C SER A 1209 12.95 21.64 -0.99
N TRP A 1210 13.56 20.47 -1.17
CA TRP A 1210 12.87 19.27 -1.64
C TRP A 1210 13.12 18.16 -0.63
N THR A 1211 12.12 17.90 0.23
CA THR A 1211 12.16 16.79 1.19
C THR A 1211 11.94 15.47 0.45
N ILE A 1212 12.98 14.67 0.31
CA ILE A 1212 12.82 13.25 -0.07
C ILE A 1212 12.28 12.52 1.16
N GLY A 1213 11.00 12.09 1.09
CA GLY A 1213 10.34 11.29 2.13
C GLY A 1213 10.89 9.87 2.24
N ASP A 1214 10.60 9.22 3.37
CA ASP A 1214 11.29 8.03 3.91
C ASP A 1214 12.03 7.14 2.89
N VAL A 1215 13.34 7.37 2.80
CA VAL A 1215 14.25 6.57 1.96
C VAL A 1215 14.43 5.21 2.63
N SER A 1216 13.61 4.22 2.25
CA SER A 1216 13.58 2.89 2.84
C SER A 1216 14.70 1.97 2.33
N THR A 1217 15.02 2.04 1.04
CA THR A 1217 16.17 1.33 0.42
C THR A 1217 16.86 2.17 -0.65
N TRP A 1218 16.18 2.50 -1.74
CA TRP A 1218 16.67 3.36 -2.82
C TRP A 1218 15.69 4.50 -3.11
N SER A 1219 16.20 5.67 -3.48
CA SER A 1219 15.39 6.79 -3.98
C SER A 1219 16.12 7.56 -5.07
N VAL A 1220 15.40 7.93 -6.13
CA VAL A 1220 15.94 8.68 -7.26
C VAL A 1220 15.43 10.12 -7.19
N PHE A 1221 16.34 11.09 -7.24
CA PHE A 1221 16.01 12.48 -7.51
C PHE A 1221 16.29 12.75 -8.99
N ASP A 1222 15.33 13.31 -9.73
CA ASP A 1222 15.49 13.62 -11.15
C ASP A 1222 14.60 14.82 -11.54
N GLN A 1223 15.18 16.03 -11.62
CA GLN A 1223 14.45 17.27 -11.91
C GLN A 1223 15.29 18.33 -12.65
N ASP A 1224 14.61 19.20 -13.39
CA ASP A 1224 15.20 20.39 -14.01
C ASP A 1224 15.35 21.56 -13.01
N VAL A 1225 16.58 22.01 -12.82
CA VAL A 1225 16.96 23.16 -12.00
C VAL A 1225 17.30 24.34 -12.91
N THR A 1226 16.47 25.39 -12.88
CA THR A 1226 16.76 26.65 -13.57
C THR A 1226 17.55 27.58 -12.64
N LEU A 1227 18.70 28.07 -13.13
CA LEU A 1227 19.59 29.03 -12.46
C LEU A 1227 19.57 30.36 -13.22
N THR A 1228 19.27 31.46 -12.51
CA THR A 1228 19.00 32.79 -13.08
C THR A 1228 19.78 33.90 -12.38
N GLY A 1229 21.10 33.75 -12.28
CA GLY A 1229 21.97 34.71 -11.61
C GLY A 1229 23.38 34.82 -12.18
N GLY A 1230 24.36 34.76 -11.29
CA GLY A 1230 25.79 34.85 -11.60
C GLY A 1230 26.42 33.46 -11.59
N PRO A 1231 27.63 33.28 -11.02
CA PRO A 1231 28.09 31.97 -10.58
C PRO A 1231 27.23 31.53 -9.38
N ASP A 1232 26.14 30.84 -9.68
CA ASP A 1232 25.16 30.41 -8.70
C ASP A 1232 25.60 29.07 -8.09
N GLN A 1233 25.52 28.96 -6.77
CA GLN A 1233 25.92 27.75 -6.05
C GLN A 1233 24.72 26.83 -5.80
N ILE A 1234 24.77 25.64 -6.39
CA ILE A 1234 23.90 24.53 -5.94
C ILE A 1234 24.56 23.93 -4.70
N ARG A 1235 23.80 23.80 -3.61
CA ARG A 1235 24.28 23.26 -2.34
C ARG A 1235 23.42 22.08 -1.91
N PHE A 1236 24.07 21.04 -1.42
CA PHE A 1236 23.41 19.82 -0.96
C PHE A 1236 23.65 19.67 0.53
N TYR A 1237 22.59 19.49 1.30
CA TYR A 1237 22.65 19.30 2.74
C TYR A 1237 21.93 18.00 3.12
N ALA A 1238 22.61 17.15 3.88
CA ALA A 1238 22.01 15.98 4.51
C ALA A 1238 22.28 16.06 6.02
N TYR A 1239 21.22 15.87 6.81
CA TYR A 1239 21.26 15.96 8.27
C TYR A 1239 20.96 14.59 8.88
N ALA A 1240 21.64 14.24 9.97
CA ALA A 1240 21.36 13.05 10.75
C ALA A 1240 21.41 13.38 12.25
N SER A 1241 20.42 12.90 12.99
CA SER A 1241 20.41 12.89 14.46
C SER A 1241 21.42 11.89 15.00
N GLU A 1242 21.99 12.15 16.19
CA GLU A 1242 22.88 11.19 16.83
C GLU A 1242 22.16 9.91 17.30
N GLY A 1243 22.88 8.78 17.25
CA GLY A 1243 22.47 7.48 17.80
C GLY A 1243 22.39 6.34 16.77
N THR A 1244 22.11 6.65 15.50
CA THR A 1244 21.81 5.64 14.47
C THR A 1244 23.02 5.25 13.63
N ALA A 1245 23.36 3.95 13.60
CA ALA A 1245 24.40 3.42 12.73
C ALA A 1245 23.83 3.11 11.33
N GLY A 1246 24.42 3.72 10.30
CA GLY A 1246 24.04 3.47 8.91
C GLY A 1246 25.04 3.99 7.89
N THR A 1247 24.93 3.50 6.66
CA THR A 1247 25.67 3.99 5.49
C THR A 1247 24.76 4.80 4.60
N LEU A 1248 25.28 5.93 4.11
CA LEU A 1248 24.71 6.73 3.04
C LEU A 1248 25.60 6.58 1.80
N ARG A 1249 25.02 6.16 0.68
CA ARG A 1249 25.66 6.09 -0.63
C ARG A 1249 24.87 6.94 -1.62
N ILE A 1250 25.58 7.68 -2.47
CA ILE A 1250 25.01 8.41 -3.60
C ILE A 1250 25.63 7.84 -4.88
N ASP A 1251 24.79 7.43 -5.82
CA ASP A 1251 25.17 6.86 -7.11
C ASP A 1251 24.55 7.68 -8.26
N ASN A 1252 25.01 7.39 -9.49
CA ASN A 1252 24.46 7.92 -10.75
C ASN A 1252 24.23 9.44 -10.82
N PHE A 1253 25.00 10.21 -10.03
CA PHE A 1253 24.94 11.68 -10.04
C PHE A 1253 25.32 12.24 -11.42
N ALA A 1254 24.40 12.95 -12.05
CA ALA A 1254 24.62 13.73 -13.25
C ALA A 1254 23.98 15.12 -13.15
N LEU A 1255 24.70 16.11 -13.66
CA LEU A 1255 24.19 17.45 -13.92
C LEU A 1255 24.48 17.76 -15.40
N ARG A 1256 23.44 18.04 -16.18
CA ARG A 1256 23.52 18.27 -17.63
C ARG A 1256 22.72 19.52 -17.99
N PRO A 1257 23.02 20.25 -19.07
CA PRO A 1257 22.04 21.19 -19.63
C PRO A 1257 20.74 20.45 -19.98
N ALA A 1258 19.59 21.07 -19.77
CA ALA A 1258 18.28 20.47 -20.09
C ALA A 1258 17.88 20.57 -21.58
N ASN A 1259 18.83 20.89 -22.47
CA ASN A 1259 18.67 21.11 -23.91
C ASN A 1259 19.65 20.26 -24.72
#